data_AF-I6AQX9-F1
#
_entry.id   AF-I6AQX9-F1
#
_cell.length_a   1.000
_cell.length_b   1.000
_cell.length_c   1.000
_cell.angle_alpha   90.00
_cell.angle_beta   90.00
_cell.angle_gamma   90.00
#
_symmetry.space_group_name_H-M   'P 1'
#
loop_
_entity.id
_entity.type
_entity.pdbx_description
1 polymer ?
#
loop_
_entity_poly.entity_id
_entity_poly.type
_entity_poly.pdbx_seq_one_letter_code
_entity_poly.pdbx_strand_id
1 'polypeptide(L)'
;MTTIIPASGRFSPAVRAVPAAFAFVLLASAIAVPAGRADSIWNGPSEGGTWSTDANWTPATAPVSDASTVLEFAHTGSAWTTTNDIAGDFSLNILRFSGNSAGTINIAASAGQKLVFTANGALLPQIQFNSASSADRTIAAQLRLDADTSITSAGANAGNLWLSGTISGSGALVVDYSSSGTVVLNAANSTFSGGVVLNSGRLALNNNTTLGSGDLTLKGGLLRTTGGSDRSLANKLNFAGNVTIFSAAATRNLAFTNGGSLQGSNAIHTVTLDNAANTLTLGGAFTGAGNGLTFAGSGKVALGNGSTDTAANTFTGATAVSASGVTLTLDKADGTDAVAGNLAVSAGSVVWARSNQIADTAGVAVTGGTVRLDSGLTETVASLSLGGGTFAVSGGATLSSGAVAVTAGAGTRSIGGVLETGAGGLSITHDGSASILNALSLYDTATSASGVLRLGGNLTYTNATGVDSGARIIRGAGNGHIDLGGADRIFTINDGAADEDFEITTGIKNGGLTKAGLGTLVLSGGSGSMDYSGATIVDAGRLVLTTSLPSSNVIVRAGGIFAGGGATGGVVGQSLSFDDGGRFAVSLAPSSTTSVLTLKVGGPVTIAAGALLDISSLAGLDALAFDTQLILLENTGTGSIAGSFLGYEEGRIFTLGNNTFLASYQLGAGGNDFGFLVTAVPEPAALAALLGAGILAATAVLRRRKR
;
A
#
# COMPACT_ATOMS: atom_id res chain seq x y z
N MET A 1 -32.48 8.49 -43.87
CA MET A 1 -33.80 7.85 -43.70
C MET A 1 -33.63 6.81 -42.60
N THR A 2 -34.40 6.98 -41.52
CA THR A 2 -34.74 5.98 -40.49
C THR A 2 -33.64 5.52 -39.51
N THR A 3 -33.64 6.22 -38.37
CA THR A 3 -33.13 5.86 -37.05
C THR A 3 -33.63 4.49 -36.57
N ILE A 4 -32.74 3.66 -36.00
CA ILE A 4 -33.10 2.42 -35.31
C ILE A 4 -32.62 2.52 -33.85
N ILE A 5 -33.58 2.47 -32.92
CA ILE A 5 -33.39 2.23 -31.48
C ILE A 5 -34.02 0.86 -31.21
N PRO A 6 -33.36 -0.08 -30.51
CA PRO A 6 -34.05 -1.18 -29.84
C PRO A 6 -34.17 -0.93 -28.34
N ALA A 7 -35.35 -1.25 -27.84
CA ALA A 7 -35.83 -1.08 -26.49
C ALA A 7 -35.10 -1.97 -25.47
N SER A 8 -34.79 -1.41 -24.29
CA SER A 8 -34.35 -2.14 -23.11
C SER A 8 -35.56 -2.74 -22.37
N GLY A 9 -35.56 -4.07 -22.27
CA GLY A 9 -36.53 -4.83 -21.51
C GLY A 9 -36.38 -4.58 -20.00
N ARG A 10 -37.50 -4.27 -19.35
CA ARG A 10 -37.63 -4.22 -17.89
C ARG A 10 -37.84 -5.64 -17.37
N PHE A 11 -36.82 -6.20 -16.72
CA PHE A 11 -36.98 -7.34 -15.82
C PHE A 11 -37.01 -6.85 -14.38
N SER A 12 -38.16 -7.06 -13.71
CA SER A 12 -38.30 -6.93 -12.26
C SER A 12 -37.77 -8.19 -11.58
N PRO A 13 -36.93 -8.10 -10.53
CA PRO A 13 -36.69 -9.23 -9.65
C PRO A 13 -37.58 -9.14 -8.41
N ALA A 14 -38.28 -10.24 -8.14
CA ALA A 14 -39.07 -10.47 -6.95
C ALA A 14 -38.18 -10.50 -5.70
N VAL A 15 -38.55 -9.71 -4.69
CA VAL A 15 -37.95 -9.72 -3.35
C VAL A 15 -38.49 -10.94 -2.59
N ARG A 16 -37.60 -11.86 -2.21
CA ARG A 16 -37.91 -12.98 -1.30
C ARG A 16 -37.15 -12.76 0.00
N ALA A 17 -37.90 -12.75 1.09
CA ALA A 17 -37.51 -12.33 2.44
C ALA A 17 -36.37 -13.17 3.05
N VAL A 18 -35.49 -12.49 3.80
CA VAL A 18 -34.48 -13.03 4.73
C VAL A 18 -34.72 -12.35 6.09
N PRO A 19 -34.63 -13.06 7.24
CA PRO A 19 -35.23 -12.62 8.49
C PRO A 19 -34.35 -11.68 9.33
N ALA A 20 -35.03 -10.72 9.97
CA ALA A 20 -34.75 -10.04 11.24
C ALA A 20 -33.30 -9.61 11.56
N ALA A 21 -32.90 -8.45 11.03
CA ALA A 21 -31.87 -7.61 11.65
C ALA A 21 -32.55 -6.50 12.48
N PHE A 22 -32.13 -6.33 13.73
CA PHE A 22 -32.55 -5.26 14.64
C PHE A 22 -32.30 -3.89 14.00
N ALA A 23 -33.35 -3.25 13.51
CA ALA A 23 -33.33 -1.86 13.08
C ALA A 23 -33.40 -0.96 14.33
N PHE A 24 -32.25 -0.47 14.80
CA PHE A 24 -32.23 0.66 15.73
C PHE A 24 -32.63 1.92 14.97
N VAL A 25 -33.73 2.52 15.41
CA VAL A 25 -34.29 3.77 14.87
C VAL A 25 -33.23 4.87 14.99
N LEU A 26 -32.81 5.38 13.83
CA LEU A 26 -31.96 6.55 13.68
C LEU A 26 -32.83 7.79 13.91
N LEU A 27 -33.09 8.16 15.17
CA LEU A 27 -33.75 9.42 15.49
C LEU A 27 -32.71 10.52 15.70
N ALA A 28 -32.16 11.03 14.59
CA ALA A 28 -31.56 12.36 14.58
C ALA A 28 -32.70 13.38 14.49
N SER A 29 -33.34 13.65 15.63
CA SER A 29 -34.24 14.79 15.76
C SER A 29 -33.69 15.70 16.84
N ALA A 30 -33.20 16.87 16.43
CA ALA A 30 -33.17 18.05 17.27
C ALA A 30 -34.63 18.36 17.65
N ILE A 31 -35.16 17.64 18.63
CA ILE A 31 -36.35 18.05 19.36
C ILE A 31 -35.86 19.21 20.21
N ALA A 32 -36.31 20.42 19.90
CA ALA A 32 -36.38 21.47 20.90
C ALA A 32 -37.21 20.89 22.06
N VAL A 33 -36.53 20.41 23.11
CA VAL A 33 -37.20 19.91 24.32
C VAL A 33 -37.98 21.11 24.84
N PRO A 34 -39.32 21.04 24.94
CA PRO A 34 -40.08 22.09 25.61
C PRO A 34 -39.47 22.24 26.99
N ALA A 35 -39.31 23.48 27.48
CA ALA A 35 -38.94 23.71 28.87
C ALA A 35 -40.03 23.12 29.79
N GLY A 36 -39.96 21.81 30.06
CA GLY A 36 -40.81 21.13 31.02
C GLY A 36 -40.43 21.67 32.39
N ARG A 37 -41.39 22.35 33.03
CA ARG A 37 -41.26 22.90 34.37
C ARG A 37 -40.80 21.78 35.31
N ALA A 38 -39.72 21.98 36.05
CA ALA A 38 -39.30 21.01 37.06
C ALA A 38 -40.37 20.87 38.15
N ASP A 39 -40.51 19.66 38.69
CA ASP A 39 -41.44 19.38 39.78
C ASP A 39 -40.84 19.78 41.13
N SER A 40 -39.51 19.68 41.26
CA SER A 40 -38.78 20.05 42.49
C SER A 40 -37.46 20.73 42.16
N ILE A 41 -37.33 21.99 42.55
CA ILE A 41 -36.12 22.80 42.32
C ILE A 41 -35.32 22.91 43.61
N TRP A 42 -34.09 22.43 43.63
CA TRP A 42 -33.17 22.56 44.76
C TRP A 42 -32.67 24.02 44.87
N ASN A 43 -33.04 24.69 45.96
CA ASN A 43 -32.70 26.09 46.23
C ASN A 43 -31.47 26.27 47.14
N GLY A 44 -30.93 25.18 47.70
CA GLY A 44 -29.69 25.16 48.49
C GLY A 44 -29.89 24.54 49.87
N PRO A 45 -28.82 24.05 50.52
CA PRO A 45 -28.96 23.45 51.84
C PRO A 45 -29.23 24.53 52.90
N SER A 46 -30.42 24.54 53.50
CA SER A 46 -30.72 25.35 54.70
C SER A 46 -30.48 24.57 55.99
N GLU A 47 -30.72 23.25 55.99
CA GLU A 47 -30.41 22.31 57.09
C GLU A 47 -30.05 20.92 56.53
N GLY A 48 -28.85 20.39 56.85
CA GLY A 48 -28.44 19.01 56.58
C GLY A 48 -28.16 18.61 55.13
N GLY A 49 -28.65 19.37 54.14
CA GLY A 49 -28.46 19.06 52.71
C GLY A 49 -29.18 17.78 52.27
N THR A 50 -30.26 17.40 52.94
CA THR A 50 -31.06 16.20 52.66
C THR A 50 -32.26 16.48 51.75
N TRP A 51 -32.72 15.47 51.02
CA TRP A 51 -33.86 15.59 50.10
C TRP A 51 -35.20 15.56 50.84
N SER A 52 -35.29 14.91 52.00
CA SER A 52 -36.49 14.86 52.84
C SER A 52 -36.85 16.20 53.50
N THR A 53 -35.94 17.18 53.50
CA THR A 53 -36.17 18.51 54.08
C THR A 53 -36.86 19.42 53.06
N ASP A 54 -38.16 19.66 53.26
CA ASP A 54 -39.01 20.51 52.42
C ASP A 54 -38.39 21.88 52.10
N ALA A 55 -37.71 22.51 53.06
CA ALA A 55 -37.12 23.85 52.90
C ALA A 55 -36.01 23.94 51.85
N ASN A 56 -35.36 22.81 51.52
CA ASN A 56 -34.30 22.74 50.49
C ASN A 56 -34.85 22.70 49.05
N TRP A 57 -36.18 22.71 48.89
CA TRP A 57 -36.87 22.60 47.61
C TRP A 57 -37.78 23.80 47.35
N THR A 58 -38.06 24.04 46.06
CA THR A 58 -39.05 25.00 45.58
C THR A 58 -39.97 24.28 44.58
N PRO A 59 -41.30 24.22 44.85
CA PRO A 59 -41.98 24.62 46.09
C PRO A 59 -41.42 23.88 47.32
N ALA A 60 -41.63 24.41 48.54
CA ALA A 60 -41.09 23.85 49.78
C ALA A 60 -41.77 22.52 50.15
N THR A 61 -41.45 21.48 49.40
CA THR A 61 -42.01 20.13 49.50
C THR A 61 -40.95 19.17 48.97
N ALA A 62 -40.63 18.14 49.76
CA ALA A 62 -39.71 17.09 49.38
C ALA A 62 -40.17 16.42 48.08
N PRO A 63 -39.24 16.06 47.18
CA PRO A 63 -39.58 15.48 45.88
C PRO A 63 -40.19 14.09 46.06
N VAL A 64 -41.16 13.76 45.21
CA VAL A 64 -41.77 12.43 45.17
C VAL A 64 -40.97 11.52 44.26
N SER A 65 -40.73 10.28 44.66
CA SER A 65 -40.13 9.25 43.80
C SER A 65 -41.17 8.74 42.79
N ASP A 66 -41.05 9.11 41.52
CA ASP A 66 -41.96 8.71 40.45
C ASP A 66 -41.23 8.70 39.09
N ALA A 67 -41.71 7.89 38.15
CA ALA A 67 -41.17 7.83 36.80
C ALA A 67 -41.34 9.15 36.00
N SER A 68 -42.19 10.08 36.45
CA SER A 68 -42.32 11.42 35.87
C SER A 68 -41.49 12.49 36.56
N THR A 69 -40.88 12.21 37.72
CA THR A 69 -40.24 13.23 38.57
C THR A 69 -39.10 13.94 37.84
N VAL A 70 -39.14 15.27 37.86
CA VAL A 70 -38.07 16.15 37.37
C VAL A 70 -37.43 16.90 38.54
N LEU A 71 -36.15 16.58 38.80
CA LEU A 71 -35.32 17.28 39.79
C LEU A 71 -34.45 18.33 39.10
N GLU A 72 -34.47 19.56 39.60
CA GLU A 72 -33.64 20.64 39.09
C GLU A 72 -32.74 21.24 40.16
N PHE A 73 -31.43 21.16 39.95
CA PHE A 73 -30.39 21.71 40.80
C PHE A 73 -30.00 23.11 40.30
N ALA A 74 -30.75 24.12 40.75
CA ALA A 74 -30.58 25.52 40.37
C ALA A 74 -29.67 26.33 41.31
N HIS A 75 -29.35 25.81 42.49
CA HIS A 75 -28.57 26.51 43.51
C HIS A 75 -27.19 26.98 43.00
N THR A 76 -26.86 28.25 43.25
CA THR A 76 -25.57 28.86 42.94
C THR A 76 -24.78 29.12 44.22
N GLY A 77 -23.47 28.88 44.20
CA GLY A 77 -22.61 29.09 45.38
C GLY A 77 -21.24 28.43 45.26
N SER A 78 -20.56 28.28 46.40
CA SER A 78 -19.35 27.46 46.58
C SER A 78 -19.65 25.96 46.39
N ALA A 79 -18.74 25.06 46.75
CA ALA A 79 -19.00 23.63 46.64
C ALA A 79 -20.06 23.18 47.66
N TRP A 80 -20.99 22.32 47.24
CA TRP A 80 -22.06 21.81 48.10
C TRP A 80 -22.42 20.36 47.79
N THR A 81 -22.94 19.67 48.79
CA THR A 81 -23.44 18.29 48.70
C THR A 81 -24.91 18.25 49.02
N THR A 82 -25.64 17.41 48.30
CA THR A 82 -27.03 17.05 48.60
C THR A 82 -27.13 15.53 48.70
N THR A 83 -27.92 15.03 49.64
CA THR A 83 -28.09 13.58 49.88
C THR A 83 -29.55 13.20 49.77
N ASN A 84 -29.87 12.28 48.85
CA ASN A 84 -31.15 11.61 48.87
C ASN A 84 -31.25 10.68 50.09
N ASP A 85 -32.14 10.99 51.00
CA ASP A 85 -32.45 10.24 52.21
C ASP A 85 -33.90 9.73 52.26
N ILE A 86 -34.65 9.93 51.18
CA ILE A 86 -36.01 9.39 51.03
C ILE A 86 -35.91 7.86 50.97
N ALA A 87 -36.78 7.18 51.72
CA ALA A 87 -36.70 5.74 51.89
C ALA A 87 -36.89 4.96 50.57
N GLY A 88 -35.96 4.05 50.29
CA GLY A 88 -35.98 3.18 49.12
C GLY A 88 -35.17 3.72 47.93
N ASP A 89 -35.26 3.01 46.80
CA ASP A 89 -34.76 3.49 45.52
C ASP A 89 -35.62 4.68 45.06
N PHE A 90 -35.00 5.77 44.62
CA PHE A 90 -35.70 6.98 44.18
C PHE A 90 -35.83 7.01 42.66
N SER A 91 -37.05 6.88 42.16
CA SER A 91 -37.36 6.92 40.73
C SER A 91 -37.50 8.35 40.25
N LEU A 92 -36.94 8.63 39.07
CA LEU A 92 -37.02 9.93 38.40
C LEU A 92 -36.94 9.78 36.87
N ASN A 93 -37.38 10.81 36.16
CA ASN A 93 -37.18 10.95 34.72
C ASN A 93 -35.99 11.86 34.39
N ILE A 94 -35.95 13.06 34.98
CA ILE A 94 -34.97 14.08 34.62
C ILE A 94 -34.22 14.57 35.85
N LEU A 95 -32.89 14.58 35.75
CA LEU A 95 -32.00 15.28 36.67
C LEU A 95 -31.33 16.43 35.93
N ARG A 96 -31.63 17.67 36.33
CA ARG A 96 -31.15 18.87 35.63
C ARG A 96 -30.21 19.67 36.51
N PHE A 97 -29.08 20.10 35.97
CA PHE A 97 -28.22 21.12 36.54
C PHE A 97 -28.46 22.44 35.81
N SER A 98 -29.05 23.42 36.49
CA SER A 98 -29.29 24.77 35.94
C SER A 98 -28.55 25.87 36.70
N GLY A 99 -28.02 25.57 37.89
CA GLY A 99 -27.20 26.49 38.67
C GLY A 99 -25.82 26.73 38.03
N ASN A 100 -25.45 28.01 37.89
CA ASN A 100 -24.08 28.47 37.58
C ASN A 100 -23.22 28.48 38.86
N SER A 101 -23.10 27.34 39.55
CA SER A 101 -22.26 27.23 40.76
C SER A 101 -20.77 27.38 40.41
N ALA A 102 -20.01 28.03 41.29
CA ALA A 102 -18.57 28.22 41.15
C ALA A 102 -17.76 27.06 41.77
N GLY A 103 -18.36 26.31 42.70
CA GLY A 103 -17.77 25.09 43.28
C GLY A 103 -18.47 23.81 42.83
N THR A 104 -17.83 22.66 43.12
CA THR A 104 -18.33 21.33 42.76
C THR A 104 -19.69 21.05 43.39
N ILE A 105 -20.61 20.50 42.59
CA ILE A 105 -21.89 19.97 43.08
C ILE A 105 -21.75 18.46 43.28
N ASN A 106 -22.14 17.94 44.44
CA ASN A 106 -22.13 16.52 44.73
C ASN A 106 -23.53 16.00 45.09
N ILE A 107 -24.06 15.06 44.30
CA ILE A 107 -25.34 14.39 44.54
C ILE A 107 -25.07 12.99 45.10
N ALA A 108 -25.38 12.78 46.37
CA ALA A 108 -25.26 11.52 47.08
C ALA A 108 -26.64 10.89 47.35
N ALA A 109 -26.64 9.64 47.79
CA ALA A 109 -27.81 8.95 48.32
C ALA A 109 -27.40 8.18 49.58
N SER A 110 -28.37 7.87 50.44
CA SER A 110 -28.15 7.04 51.61
C SER A 110 -27.64 5.66 51.20
N ALA A 111 -26.84 5.03 52.07
CA ALA A 111 -26.16 3.79 51.74
C ALA A 111 -27.14 2.72 51.22
N GLY A 112 -26.83 2.16 50.04
CA GLY A 112 -27.63 1.11 49.41
C GLY A 112 -28.82 1.61 48.57
N GLN A 113 -29.16 2.89 48.61
CA GLN A 113 -30.20 3.48 47.76
C GLN A 113 -29.65 3.89 46.40
N LYS A 114 -30.51 3.81 45.38
CA LYS A 114 -30.19 4.19 43.99
C LYS A 114 -31.08 5.33 43.52
N LEU A 115 -30.56 6.12 42.58
CA LEU A 115 -31.38 6.93 41.69
C LEU A 115 -31.74 6.08 40.47
N VAL A 116 -33.03 5.90 40.21
CA VAL A 116 -33.58 5.00 39.18
C VAL A 116 -34.15 5.82 38.05
N PHE A 117 -33.45 5.84 36.93
CA PHE A 117 -33.88 6.54 35.71
C PHE A 117 -34.88 5.65 34.95
N THR A 118 -36.15 6.06 34.98
CA THR A 118 -37.29 5.30 34.42
C THR A 118 -38.04 6.13 33.39
N ALA A 119 -38.43 5.53 32.26
CA ALA A 119 -39.21 6.23 31.25
C ALA A 119 -40.64 6.52 31.76
N ASN A 120 -41.20 7.67 31.40
CA ASN A 120 -42.56 8.07 31.80
C ASN A 120 -43.64 7.72 30.74
N GLY A 121 -43.35 6.75 29.87
CA GLY A 121 -44.16 6.41 28.70
C GLY A 121 -43.69 7.10 27.42
N ALA A 122 -43.74 8.45 27.35
CA ALA A 122 -43.39 9.20 26.13
C ALA A 122 -41.98 9.80 26.16
N LEU A 123 -41.42 10.08 27.33
CA LEU A 123 -40.09 10.68 27.50
C LEU A 123 -39.09 9.68 28.08
N LEU A 124 -37.95 9.56 27.39
CA LEU A 124 -36.79 8.84 27.90
C LEU A 124 -36.10 9.66 29.00
N PRO A 125 -35.52 9.01 30.03
CA PRO A 125 -34.84 9.70 31.10
C PRO A 125 -33.63 10.54 30.63
N GLN A 126 -33.34 11.64 31.34
CA GLN A 126 -32.24 12.53 30.97
C GLN A 126 -31.46 13.08 32.17
N ILE A 127 -30.14 13.27 31.99
CA ILE A 127 -29.30 14.12 32.84
C ILE A 127 -28.94 15.36 32.02
N GLN A 128 -29.45 16.52 32.42
CA GLN A 128 -29.38 17.73 31.62
C GLN A 128 -28.46 18.78 32.25
N PHE A 129 -27.64 19.42 31.42
CA PHE A 129 -26.86 20.59 31.77
C PHE A 129 -27.43 21.81 31.05
N ASN A 130 -28.12 22.66 31.80
CA ASN A 130 -28.77 23.89 31.32
C ASN A 130 -28.09 25.15 31.87
N SER A 131 -26.85 25.01 32.36
CA SER A 131 -26.00 26.08 32.85
C SER A 131 -24.76 26.25 31.98
N ALA A 132 -23.96 27.27 32.25
CA ALA A 132 -22.65 27.50 31.62
C ALA A 132 -21.57 27.50 32.73
N SER A 133 -21.45 26.39 33.44
CA SER A 133 -20.54 26.26 34.59
C SER A 133 -19.21 25.59 34.20
N SER A 134 -18.13 26.04 34.81
CA SER A 134 -16.82 25.39 34.76
C SER A 134 -16.58 24.43 35.92
N ALA A 135 -17.46 24.41 36.92
CA ALA A 135 -17.30 23.54 38.07
C ALA A 135 -17.71 22.11 37.75
N ASP A 136 -17.04 21.14 38.37
CA ASP A 136 -17.40 19.73 38.22
C ASP A 136 -18.76 19.42 38.86
N ARG A 137 -19.41 18.37 38.35
CA ARG A 137 -20.61 17.75 38.91
C ARG A 137 -20.27 16.32 39.25
N THR A 138 -20.63 15.87 40.44
CA THR A 138 -20.44 14.49 40.87
C THR A 138 -21.79 13.91 41.21
N ILE A 139 -22.12 12.77 40.61
CA ILE A 139 -23.20 11.90 41.06
C ILE A 139 -22.52 10.74 41.78
N ALA A 140 -22.46 10.83 43.10
CA ALA A 140 -21.94 9.80 43.99
C ALA A 140 -23.01 8.74 44.32
N ALA A 141 -24.30 9.07 44.17
CA ALA A 141 -25.39 8.11 44.28
C ALA A 141 -25.24 6.98 43.24
N GLN A 142 -25.58 5.75 43.64
CA GLN A 142 -25.69 4.63 42.70
C GLN A 142 -26.80 4.90 41.69
N LEU A 143 -26.60 4.49 40.44
CA LEU A 143 -27.56 4.67 39.36
C LEU A 143 -28.12 3.32 38.91
N ARG A 144 -29.42 3.28 38.62
CA ARG A 144 -30.07 2.18 37.88
C ARG A 144 -30.78 2.76 36.67
N LEU A 145 -30.41 2.31 35.48
CA LEU A 145 -31.01 2.75 34.22
C LEU A 145 -32.00 1.70 33.75
N ASP A 146 -33.30 1.92 34.00
CA ASP A 146 -34.37 1.04 33.55
C ASP A 146 -34.77 1.33 32.09
N ALA A 147 -34.44 2.53 31.61
CA ALA A 147 -34.59 2.95 30.22
C ALA A 147 -33.36 3.75 29.75
N ASP A 148 -33.21 3.89 28.43
CA ASP A 148 -32.12 4.66 27.82
C ASP A 148 -32.08 6.07 28.40
N THR A 149 -30.95 6.43 29.00
CA THR A 149 -30.78 7.70 29.72
C THR A 149 -29.78 8.58 28.99
N SER A 150 -30.21 9.74 28.51
CA SER A 150 -29.33 10.67 27.77
C SER A 150 -28.70 11.72 28.67
N ILE A 151 -27.38 11.92 28.56
CA ILE A 151 -26.69 13.08 29.10
C ILE A 151 -26.61 14.15 28.02
N THR A 152 -27.20 15.32 28.27
CA THR A 152 -27.29 16.40 27.28
C THR A 152 -26.82 17.73 27.84
N SER A 153 -26.26 18.60 27.00
CA SER A 153 -25.94 19.99 27.36
C SER A 153 -26.58 20.99 26.42
N ALA A 154 -27.30 21.98 26.96
CA ALA A 154 -27.85 23.11 26.20
C ALA A 154 -26.90 24.34 26.18
N GLY A 155 -25.87 24.36 27.04
CA GLY A 155 -24.90 25.46 27.18
C GLY A 155 -23.44 25.02 27.16
N ALA A 156 -22.52 26.00 27.04
CA ALA A 156 -21.07 25.78 27.06
C ALA A 156 -20.57 25.41 28.47
N ASN A 157 -20.67 24.13 28.82
CA ASN A 157 -20.22 23.59 30.11
C ASN A 157 -18.78 23.08 30.02
N ALA A 158 -17.88 23.67 30.81
CA ALA A 158 -16.48 23.27 30.88
C ALA A 158 -16.18 22.28 32.02
N GLY A 159 -17.07 22.18 33.02
CA GLY A 159 -16.95 21.22 34.12
C GLY A 159 -17.21 19.78 33.69
N ASN A 160 -16.56 18.83 34.36
CA ASN A 160 -16.77 17.41 34.14
C ASN A 160 -18.00 16.89 34.91
N LEU A 161 -18.68 15.89 34.36
CA LEU A 161 -19.63 15.05 35.07
C LEU A 161 -18.93 13.77 35.53
N TRP A 162 -18.76 13.59 36.84
CA TRP A 162 -18.26 12.37 37.46
C TRP A 162 -19.42 11.47 37.87
N LEU A 163 -19.60 10.36 37.17
CA LEU A 163 -20.48 9.28 37.60
C LEU A 163 -19.67 8.34 38.51
N SER A 164 -19.71 8.65 39.81
CA SER A 164 -18.90 8.01 40.86
C SER A 164 -19.66 6.91 41.61
N GLY A 165 -20.98 6.93 41.61
CA GLY A 165 -21.77 5.77 42.03
C GLY A 165 -21.79 4.67 40.96
N THR A 166 -21.95 3.41 41.37
CA THR A 166 -22.06 2.30 40.41
C THR A 166 -23.33 2.41 39.58
N ILE A 167 -23.21 2.12 38.29
CA ILE A 167 -24.31 2.06 37.33
C ILE A 167 -24.76 0.59 37.21
N SER A 168 -26.07 0.39 37.09
CA SER A 168 -26.73 -0.92 36.91
C SER A 168 -27.92 -0.78 35.95
N GLY A 169 -28.51 -1.88 35.51
CA GLY A 169 -29.70 -1.89 34.66
C GLY A 169 -29.41 -2.19 33.19
N SER A 170 -30.49 -2.17 32.38
CA SER A 170 -30.50 -2.56 30.97
C SER A 170 -30.70 -1.39 30.00
N GLY A 171 -31.06 -0.20 30.47
CA GLY A 171 -31.13 1.00 29.65
C GLY A 171 -29.73 1.49 29.26
N ALA A 172 -29.54 1.93 28.03
CA ALA A 172 -28.27 2.47 27.57
C ALA A 172 -27.96 3.82 28.22
N LEU A 173 -26.68 4.11 28.44
CA LEU A 173 -26.23 5.46 28.75
C LEU A 173 -25.84 6.18 27.45
N VAL A 174 -26.61 7.19 27.06
CA VAL A 174 -26.38 7.95 25.83
C VAL A 174 -25.67 9.26 26.15
N VAL A 175 -24.42 9.40 25.75
CA VAL A 175 -23.63 10.64 25.91
C VAL A 175 -23.82 11.51 24.67
N ASP A 176 -24.57 12.59 24.83
CA ASP A 176 -24.76 13.66 23.84
C ASP A 176 -24.36 15.01 24.47
N TYR A 177 -23.14 15.04 24.97
CA TYR A 177 -22.61 16.13 25.80
C TYR A 177 -21.66 16.99 24.99
N SER A 178 -22.20 17.75 24.02
CA SER A 178 -21.45 18.54 23.03
C SER A 178 -20.69 19.76 23.61
N SER A 179 -20.38 19.76 24.91
CA SER A 179 -19.60 20.79 25.59
C SER A 179 -18.13 20.39 25.74
N SER A 180 -17.31 21.27 26.33
CA SER A 180 -15.87 21.00 26.54
C SER A 180 -15.60 20.13 27.78
N GLY A 181 -16.56 20.00 28.69
CA GLY A 181 -16.47 19.09 29.83
C GLY A 181 -16.43 17.61 29.42
N THR A 182 -16.18 16.76 30.40
CA THR A 182 -16.10 15.30 30.21
C THR A 182 -17.18 14.58 30.99
N VAL A 183 -17.84 13.59 30.38
CA VAL A 183 -18.55 12.55 31.15
C VAL A 183 -17.55 11.48 31.56
N VAL A 184 -17.31 11.36 32.86
CA VAL A 184 -16.35 10.42 33.46
C VAL A 184 -17.11 9.27 34.11
N LEU A 185 -16.93 8.06 33.59
CA LEU A 185 -17.39 6.85 34.24
C LEU A 185 -16.33 6.39 35.24
N ASN A 186 -16.55 6.74 36.50
CA ASN A 186 -15.54 6.61 37.55
C ASN A 186 -15.66 5.29 38.33
N ALA A 187 -16.86 4.71 38.41
CA ALA A 187 -17.12 3.45 39.11
C ALA A 187 -16.86 2.20 38.24
N ALA A 188 -16.70 1.06 38.91
CA ALA A 188 -16.75 -0.27 38.31
C ALA A 188 -18.21 -0.74 38.25
N ASN A 189 -18.73 -1.02 37.06
CA ASN A 189 -20.17 -1.16 36.81
C ASN A 189 -20.54 -2.60 36.44
N SER A 190 -20.14 -3.58 37.26
CA SER A 190 -20.27 -5.02 36.95
C SER A 190 -21.70 -5.54 36.69
N THR A 191 -22.73 -4.80 37.09
CA THR A 191 -24.15 -5.14 36.88
C THR A 191 -24.84 -4.29 35.80
N PHE A 192 -24.08 -3.44 35.11
CA PHE A 192 -24.58 -2.65 34.01
C PHE A 192 -24.51 -3.44 32.70
N SER A 193 -25.65 -3.56 32.01
CA SER A 193 -25.77 -4.37 30.78
C SER A 193 -26.29 -3.58 29.58
N GLY A 194 -26.83 -2.37 29.81
CA GLY A 194 -27.44 -1.55 28.75
C GLY A 194 -26.47 -0.96 27.73
N GLY A 195 -25.18 -0.89 28.06
CA GLY A 195 -24.16 -0.35 27.17
C GLY A 195 -24.11 1.18 27.15
N VAL A 196 -23.14 1.73 26.41
CA VAL A 196 -22.89 3.16 26.32
C VAL A 196 -22.86 3.59 24.86
N VAL A 197 -23.53 4.68 24.54
CA VAL A 197 -23.49 5.29 23.21
C VAL A 197 -22.86 6.67 23.31
N LEU A 198 -21.74 6.91 22.63
CA LEU A 198 -21.14 8.24 22.49
C LEU A 198 -21.62 8.85 21.17
N ASN A 199 -22.61 9.74 21.24
CA ASN A 199 -23.08 10.51 20.09
C ASN A 199 -22.14 11.69 19.80
N SER A 200 -21.81 12.45 20.85
CA SER A 200 -21.01 13.66 20.76
C SER A 200 -20.31 13.95 22.10
N GLY A 201 -19.37 14.90 22.11
CA GLY A 201 -18.69 15.31 23.35
C GLY A 201 -17.50 14.43 23.71
N ARG A 202 -17.23 14.31 25.02
CA ARG A 202 -16.08 13.55 25.53
C ARG A 202 -16.47 12.57 26.63
N LEU A 203 -16.04 11.31 26.48
CA LEU A 203 -16.24 10.22 27.44
C LEU A 203 -14.89 9.74 27.99
N ALA A 204 -14.76 9.64 29.31
CA ALA A 204 -13.59 9.08 29.96
C ALA A 204 -13.93 7.81 30.76
N LEU A 205 -13.12 6.76 30.55
CA LEU A 205 -13.23 5.48 31.24
C LEU A 205 -12.18 5.39 32.36
N ASN A 206 -12.59 5.13 33.60
CA ASN A 206 -11.67 5.05 34.74
C ASN A 206 -11.36 3.63 35.22
N ASN A 207 -12.03 2.59 34.73
CA ASN A 207 -11.78 1.20 35.13
C ASN A 207 -11.95 0.23 33.97
N ASN A 208 -11.42 -0.99 34.10
CA ASN A 208 -11.57 -2.06 33.11
C ASN A 208 -13.02 -2.58 33.03
N THR A 209 -13.83 -2.36 34.07
CA THR A 209 -15.25 -2.77 34.15
C THR A 209 -16.20 -1.57 34.19
N THR A 210 -15.72 -0.40 33.77
CA THR A 210 -16.51 0.85 33.75
C THR A 210 -17.76 0.73 32.85
N LEU A 211 -17.71 -0.08 31.80
CA LEU A 211 -18.84 -0.27 30.89
C LEU A 211 -19.77 -1.44 31.31
N GLY A 212 -19.45 -2.15 32.40
CA GLY A 212 -20.14 -3.39 32.75
C GLY A 212 -19.98 -4.46 31.68
N SER A 213 -21.06 -5.15 31.34
CA SER A 213 -21.10 -6.14 30.25
C SER A 213 -21.65 -5.60 28.93
N GLY A 214 -22.19 -4.37 28.91
CA GLY A 214 -22.78 -3.77 27.72
C GLY A 214 -21.74 -3.26 26.70
N ASP A 215 -22.16 -3.09 25.45
CA ASP A 215 -21.29 -2.63 24.37
C ASP A 215 -21.00 -1.12 24.46
N LEU A 216 -19.89 -0.66 23.87
CA LEU A 216 -19.65 0.76 23.59
C LEU A 216 -19.89 1.05 22.11
N THR A 217 -20.79 1.97 21.80
CA THR A 217 -21.04 2.44 20.43
C THR A 217 -20.56 3.88 20.26
N LEU A 218 -19.65 4.10 19.31
CA LEU A 218 -19.07 5.40 18.98
C LEU A 218 -19.71 5.93 17.70
N LYS A 219 -20.56 6.97 17.80
CA LYS A 219 -21.11 7.69 16.63
C LYS A 219 -20.37 9.00 16.35
N GLY A 220 -19.56 9.46 17.31
CA GLY A 220 -18.90 10.75 17.27
C GLY A 220 -18.02 10.98 18.51
N GLY A 221 -17.49 12.19 18.63
CA GLY A 221 -16.87 12.68 19.86
C GLY A 221 -15.47 12.12 20.14
N LEU A 222 -15.11 12.17 21.42
CA LEU A 222 -13.79 11.80 21.92
C LEU A 222 -13.90 10.76 23.03
N LEU A 223 -13.19 9.64 22.88
CA LEU A 223 -13.02 8.63 23.91
C LEU A 223 -11.63 8.70 24.53
N ARG A 224 -11.55 8.61 25.86
CA ARG A 224 -10.26 8.55 26.56
C ARG A 224 -10.30 7.70 27.82
N THR A 225 -9.12 7.51 28.42
CA THR A 225 -8.95 6.90 29.75
C THR A 225 -8.63 7.96 30.80
N THR A 226 -9.07 7.76 32.04
CA THR A 226 -8.67 8.58 33.21
C THR A 226 -8.16 7.71 34.37
N GLY A 227 -7.42 8.29 35.33
CA GLY A 227 -6.88 7.59 36.53
C GLY A 227 -5.53 6.86 36.42
N GLY A 228 -4.54 7.40 35.69
CA GLY A 228 -3.12 6.98 35.76
C GLY A 228 -2.67 5.64 35.16
N SER A 229 -3.56 4.70 34.79
CA SER A 229 -3.19 3.35 34.30
C SER A 229 -3.72 3.01 32.90
N ASP A 230 -3.12 2.03 32.23
CA ASP A 230 -3.67 1.43 31.02
C ASP A 230 -5.05 0.80 31.29
N ARG A 231 -5.90 0.74 30.27
CA ARG A 231 -7.25 0.17 30.36
C ARG A 231 -7.42 -0.96 29.35
N SER A 232 -7.96 -2.08 29.81
CA SER A 232 -8.32 -3.22 28.97
C SER A 232 -9.76 -3.63 29.29
N LEU A 233 -10.64 -3.53 28.30
CA LEU A 233 -12.06 -3.75 28.42
C LEU A 233 -12.48 -4.97 27.61
N ALA A 234 -13.29 -5.84 28.21
CA ALA A 234 -13.85 -7.03 27.55
C ALA A 234 -15.18 -6.74 26.80
N ASN A 235 -15.54 -5.47 26.70
CA ASN A 235 -16.74 -5.00 26.02
C ASN A 235 -16.52 -5.01 24.51
N LYS A 236 -17.60 -5.17 23.73
CA LYS A 236 -17.52 -4.94 22.29
C LYS A 236 -17.43 -3.44 22.01
N LEU A 237 -16.71 -3.10 20.94
CA LEU A 237 -16.60 -1.73 20.44
C LEU A 237 -17.25 -1.60 19.07
N ASN A 238 -18.27 -0.78 18.96
CA ASN A 238 -18.98 -0.54 17.71
C ASN A 238 -18.64 0.86 17.16
N PHE A 239 -18.17 0.93 15.92
CA PHE A 239 -17.95 2.18 15.20
C PHE A 239 -19.16 2.46 14.32
N ALA A 240 -19.89 3.52 14.64
CA ALA A 240 -21.06 4.00 13.91
C ALA A 240 -20.88 5.44 13.37
N GLY A 241 -19.69 6.01 13.56
CA GLY A 241 -19.25 7.28 13.00
C GLY A 241 -17.77 7.54 13.30
N ASN A 242 -17.28 8.70 12.89
CA ASN A 242 -15.89 9.12 13.11
C ASN A 242 -15.63 9.46 14.57
N VAL A 243 -14.45 9.14 15.08
CA VAL A 243 -14.13 9.33 16.50
C VAL A 243 -12.69 9.74 16.72
N THR A 244 -12.44 10.50 17.78
CA THR A 244 -11.11 10.74 18.32
C THR A 244 -10.86 9.83 19.54
N ILE A 245 -9.71 9.17 19.59
CA ILE A 245 -9.32 8.31 20.73
C ILE A 245 -7.98 8.79 21.28
N PHE A 246 -7.89 8.79 22.62
CA PHE A 246 -6.87 9.46 23.43
C PHE A 246 -7.09 10.97 23.47
N SER A 247 -6.89 11.60 24.64
CA SER A 247 -6.80 13.06 24.82
C SER A 247 -6.36 13.44 26.26
N ALA A 248 -5.39 12.72 26.82
CA ALA A 248 -4.76 13.09 28.09
C ALA A 248 -3.24 13.09 27.93
N ALA A 249 -2.56 14.07 28.56
CA ALA A 249 -1.13 14.34 28.40
C ALA A 249 -0.17 13.26 28.93
N ALA A 250 -0.70 12.21 29.58
CA ALA A 250 0.08 11.07 30.07
C ALA A 250 -0.08 9.86 29.15
N THR A 251 1.01 9.11 28.96
CA THR A 251 1.12 7.93 28.10
C THR A 251 0.27 6.77 28.63
N ARG A 252 -0.81 6.40 27.94
CA ARG A 252 -1.79 5.38 28.38
C ARG A 252 -2.40 4.61 27.23
N ASN A 253 -2.37 3.29 27.32
CA ASN A 253 -2.97 2.41 26.34
C ASN A 253 -4.45 2.13 26.65
N LEU A 254 -5.22 1.88 25.59
CA LEU A 254 -6.62 1.48 25.66
C LEU A 254 -6.80 0.23 24.80
N ALA A 255 -7.34 -0.83 25.38
CA ALA A 255 -7.62 -2.08 24.69
C ALA A 255 -9.11 -2.45 24.80
N PHE A 256 -9.67 -2.89 23.69
CA PHE A 256 -10.93 -3.64 23.63
C PHE A 256 -10.60 -5.04 23.10
N THR A 257 -10.99 -6.10 23.82
CA THR A 257 -10.52 -7.47 23.54
C THR A 257 -11.60 -8.40 22.97
N ASN A 258 -12.83 -7.92 22.79
CA ASN A 258 -13.98 -8.74 22.41
C ASN A 258 -14.57 -8.37 21.03
N GLY A 259 -13.78 -7.70 20.19
CA GLY A 259 -14.19 -7.30 18.84
C GLY A 259 -15.34 -6.30 18.83
N GLY A 260 -16.12 -6.33 17.75
CA GLY A 260 -17.30 -5.49 17.59
C GLY A 260 -17.77 -5.35 16.15
N SER A 261 -18.31 -4.19 15.79
CA SER A 261 -18.87 -3.95 14.46
C SER A 261 -18.55 -2.56 13.91
N LEU A 262 -18.33 -2.49 12.61
CA LEU A 262 -18.38 -1.27 11.81
C LEU A 262 -19.81 -1.16 11.26
N GLN A 263 -20.56 -0.17 11.72
CA GLN A 263 -21.96 0.03 11.38
C GLN A 263 -22.13 1.03 10.22
N GLY A 264 -23.31 1.02 9.60
CA GLY A 264 -23.59 1.80 8.39
C GLY A 264 -23.51 0.96 7.12
N SER A 265 -23.69 1.62 5.97
CA SER A 265 -23.69 0.99 4.64
C SER A 265 -22.59 1.60 3.79
N ASN A 266 -21.54 0.82 3.50
CA ASN A 266 -20.33 1.27 2.81
C ASN A 266 -19.67 2.51 3.45
N ALA A 267 -19.75 2.60 4.79
CA ALA A 267 -19.20 3.70 5.56
C ALA A 267 -17.70 3.48 5.83
N ILE A 268 -16.92 4.55 5.72
CA ILE A 268 -15.53 4.58 6.18
C ILE A 268 -15.50 5.35 7.50
N HIS A 269 -15.10 4.67 8.58
CA HIS A 269 -14.98 5.28 9.90
C HIS A 269 -13.55 5.76 10.13
N THR A 270 -13.38 7.06 10.31
CA THR A 270 -12.08 7.63 10.68
C THR A 270 -11.89 7.57 12.19
N VAL A 271 -10.85 6.86 12.61
CA VAL A 271 -10.35 6.82 13.99
C VAL A 271 -9.12 7.72 14.07
N THR A 272 -9.29 8.90 14.69
CA THR A 272 -8.20 9.86 14.88
C THR A 272 -7.54 9.62 16.23
N LEU A 273 -6.24 9.32 16.23
CA LEU A 273 -5.44 9.26 17.43
C LEU A 273 -4.76 10.62 17.66
N ASP A 274 -4.62 11.08 18.91
CA ASP A 274 -4.03 12.39 19.20
C ASP A 274 -2.75 12.35 20.06
N ASN A 275 -2.20 11.15 20.32
CA ASN A 275 -1.03 10.95 21.14
C ASN A 275 -0.14 9.81 20.62
N ALA A 276 1.04 10.17 20.10
CA ALA A 276 2.02 9.25 19.51
C ALA A 276 2.53 8.14 20.46
N ALA A 277 2.46 8.36 21.78
CA ALA A 277 2.93 7.40 22.77
C ALA A 277 1.91 6.30 23.09
N ASN A 278 0.63 6.52 22.77
CA ASN A 278 -0.46 5.66 23.18
C ASN A 278 -0.78 4.60 22.12
N THR A 279 -1.16 3.42 22.60
CA THR A 279 -1.63 2.31 21.76
C THR A 279 -3.11 2.06 21.97
N LEU A 280 -3.88 2.10 20.88
CA LEU A 280 -5.23 1.53 20.80
C LEU A 280 -5.12 0.08 20.36
N THR A 281 -5.55 -0.87 21.18
CA THR A 281 -5.62 -2.29 20.83
C THR A 281 -7.06 -2.67 20.52
N LEU A 282 -7.28 -3.22 19.32
CA LEU A 282 -8.55 -3.72 18.82
C LEU A 282 -8.42 -5.24 18.65
N GLY A 283 -8.63 -5.98 19.73
CA GLY A 283 -8.63 -7.44 19.76
C GLY A 283 -10.00 -8.05 19.49
N GLY A 284 -10.04 -9.32 19.10
CA GLY A 284 -11.25 -10.02 18.69
C GLY A 284 -11.73 -9.62 17.28
N ALA A 285 -12.84 -10.20 16.82
CA ALA A 285 -13.34 -9.99 15.46
C ALA A 285 -14.18 -8.71 15.30
N PHE A 286 -13.85 -7.88 14.31
CA PHE A 286 -14.67 -6.78 13.84
C PHE A 286 -15.41 -7.16 12.55
N THR A 287 -16.72 -6.93 12.53
CA THR A 287 -17.63 -7.23 11.40
C THR A 287 -18.08 -5.94 10.70
N GLY A 288 -18.61 -6.02 9.47
CA GLY A 288 -19.21 -4.85 8.80
C GLY A 288 -19.05 -4.88 7.29
N ALA A 289 -20.02 -5.46 6.58
CA ALA A 289 -19.99 -5.59 5.12
C ALA A 289 -19.93 -4.20 4.45
N GLY A 290 -18.95 -4.02 3.56
CA GLY A 290 -18.69 -2.77 2.84
C GLY A 290 -18.04 -1.65 3.67
N ASN A 291 -18.00 -1.79 5.00
CA ASN A 291 -17.51 -0.74 5.89
C ASN A 291 -16.00 -0.86 6.10
N GLY A 292 -15.31 0.27 6.23
CA GLY A 292 -13.85 0.35 6.37
C GLY A 292 -13.40 1.22 7.54
N LEU A 293 -12.09 1.22 7.80
CA LEU A 293 -11.43 1.98 8.85
C LEU A 293 -10.35 2.88 8.24
N THR A 294 -10.26 4.13 8.69
CA THR A 294 -9.13 5.02 8.40
C THR A 294 -8.48 5.44 9.71
N PHE A 295 -7.20 5.17 9.88
CA PHE A 295 -6.42 5.63 11.03
C PHE A 295 -5.69 6.93 10.70
N ALA A 296 -5.94 7.96 11.50
CA ALA A 296 -5.43 9.31 11.31
C ALA A 296 -4.81 9.89 12.58
N GLY A 297 -4.19 11.07 12.47
CA GLY A 297 -3.55 11.78 13.59
C GLY A 297 -2.18 11.22 13.99
N SER A 298 -1.96 11.01 15.28
CA SER A 298 -0.71 10.48 15.83
C SER A 298 -0.98 9.45 16.92
N GLY A 299 -0.39 8.26 16.83
CA GLY A 299 -0.59 7.18 17.80
C GLY A 299 -0.29 5.80 17.23
N LYS A 300 -0.37 4.79 18.08
CA LYS A 300 -0.22 3.39 17.70
C LYS A 300 -1.57 2.71 17.70
N VAL A 301 -1.82 1.86 16.72
CA VAL A 301 -2.98 0.98 16.65
C VAL A 301 -2.49 -0.44 16.51
N ALA A 302 -3.00 -1.36 17.32
CA ALA A 302 -2.84 -2.79 17.13
C ALA A 302 -4.18 -3.38 16.67
N LEU A 303 -4.22 -3.94 15.47
CA LEU A 303 -5.31 -4.82 15.04
C LEU A 303 -4.96 -6.24 15.46
N GLY A 304 -5.59 -6.68 16.54
CA GLY A 304 -5.25 -7.90 17.26
C GLY A 304 -4.67 -7.66 18.64
N ASN A 305 -4.78 -8.66 19.51
CA ASN A 305 -4.24 -8.61 20.88
C ASN A 305 -3.32 -9.79 21.22
N GLY A 306 -2.62 -10.32 20.22
CA GLY A 306 -1.55 -11.28 20.41
C GLY A 306 -1.80 -12.65 19.77
N SER A 307 -0.93 -13.61 20.09
CA SER A 307 -0.94 -14.97 19.52
C SER A 307 -2.17 -15.81 19.87
N THR A 308 -3.01 -15.32 20.78
CA THR A 308 -4.26 -15.98 21.18
C THR A 308 -5.49 -15.40 20.47
N ASP A 309 -5.33 -14.30 19.73
CA ASP A 309 -6.42 -13.67 18.98
C ASP A 309 -6.61 -14.39 17.64
N THR A 310 -7.37 -15.48 17.70
CA THR A 310 -7.72 -16.33 16.54
C THR A 310 -9.01 -15.88 15.85
N ALA A 311 -9.59 -14.75 16.28
CA ALA A 311 -10.84 -14.24 15.75
C ALA A 311 -10.55 -13.24 14.61
N ALA A 312 -10.63 -13.71 13.37
CA ALA A 312 -10.42 -12.90 12.17
C ALA A 312 -11.44 -11.76 12.05
N ASN A 313 -10.97 -10.61 11.55
CA ASN A 313 -11.85 -9.55 11.12
C ASN A 313 -12.61 -9.98 9.84
N THR A 314 -13.81 -9.44 9.62
CA THR A 314 -14.68 -9.80 8.48
C THR A 314 -15.34 -8.59 7.82
N PHE A 315 -14.97 -7.37 8.22
CA PHE A 315 -15.36 -6.17 7.49
C PHE A 315 -14.66 -6.14 6.13
N THR A 316 -15.36 -5.73 5.07
CA THR A 316 -14.84 -5.87 3.69
C THR A 316 -14.40 -4.55 3.08
N GLY A 317 -14.65 -3.42 3.73
CA GLY A 317 -14.12 -2.13 3.32
C GLY A 317 -12.63 -2.00 3.64
N ALA A 318 -11.98 -1.01 3.05
CA ALA A 318 -10.54 -0.83 3.19
C ALA A 318 -10.13 -0.45 4.62
N THR A 319 -8.96 -0.93 5.03
CA THR A 319 -8.20 -0.39 6.16
C THR A 319 -7.17 0.60 5.61
N ALA A 320 -7.19 1.84 6.08
CA ALA A 320 -6.31 2.89 5.61
C ALA A 320 -5.45 3.49 6.73
N VAL A 321 -4.18 3.80 6.42
CA VAL A 321 -3.30 4.61 7.27
C VAL A 321 -2.97 5.89 6.51
N SER A 322 -3.46 7.02 7.02
CA SER A 322 -3.49 8.29 6.27
C SER A 322 -2.73 9.44 6.94
N ALA A 323 -2.04 9.21 8.06
CA ALA A 323 -1.27 10.23 8.76
C ALA A 323 0.13 9.73 9.16
N SER A 324 1.14 10.57 9.00
CA SER A 324 2.56 10.23 9.26
C SER A 324 2.85 9.86 10.71
N GLY A 325 2.03 10.34 11.66
CA GLY A 325 2.16 10.03 13.08
C GLY A 325 1.56 8.69 13.50
N VAL A 326 0.94 7.92 12.58
CA VAL A 326 0.28 6.66 12.91
C VAL A 326 1.21 5.47 12.66
N THR A 327 1.26 4.54 13.62
CA THR A 327 1.81 3.19 13.41
C THR A 327 0.69 2.17 13.60
N LEU A 328 0.42 1.39 12.56
CA LEU A 328 -0.51 0.27 12.58
C LEU A 328 0.30 -1.04 12.71
N THR A 329 0.07 -1.77 13.79
CA THR A 329 0.61 -3.10 14.03
C THR A 329 -0.47 -4.14 13.75
N LEU A 330 -0.15 -5.14 12.94
CA LEU A 330 -1.01 -6.30 12.70
C LEU A 330 -0.59 -7.44 13.64
N ASP A 331 -1.41 -7.73 14.64
CA ASP A 331 -1.04 -8.52 15.83
C ASP A 331 -2.12 -9.53 16.23
N LYS A 332 -2.86 -10.11 15.28
CA LYS A 332 -3.66 -11.32 15.52
C LYS A 332 -2.77 -12.56 15.54
N ALA A 333 -3.32 -13.73 15.88
CA ALA A 333 -2.61 -14.99 15.77
C ALA A 333 -2.11 -15.23 14.33
N ASP A 334 -1.06 -16.05 14.16
CA ASP A 334 -0.57 -16.39 12.82
C ASP A 334 -1.67 -17.00 11.96
N GLY A 335 -1.82 -16.56 10.72
CA GLY A 335 -2.87 -17.05 9.81
C GLY A 335 -4.27 -16.52 10.10
N THR A 336 -4.39 -15.47 10.92
CA THR A 336 -5.67 -14.84 11.26
C THR A 336 -5.73 -13.42 10.71
N ASP A 337 -6.72 -13.12 9.87
CA ASP A 337 -6.87 -11.83 9.21
C ASP A 337 -7.12 -10.68 10.20
N ALA A 338 -6.09 -9.88 10.44
CA ALA A 338 -6.21 -8.56 11.06
C ALA A 338 -6.80 -7.54 10.09
N VAL A 339 -6.53 -7.67 8.79
CA VAL A 339 -7.08 -6.83 7.73
C VAL A 339 -7.81 -7.72 6.72
N ALA A 340 -9.15 -7.64 6.71
CA ALA A 340 -9.99 -8.50 5.88
C ALA A 340 -10.34 -7.90 4.50
N GLY A 341 -10.38 -6.57 4.38
CA GLY A 341 -10.47 -5.85 3.11
C GLY A 341 -9.10 -5.36 2.62
N ASN A 342 -9.07 -4.47 1.62
CA ASN A 342 -7.81 -3.91 1.12
C ASN A 342 -7.08 -3.08 2.20
N LEU A 343 -5.75 -3.07 2.15
CA LEU A 343 -4.90 -2.17 2.93
C LEU A 343 -4.41 -1.01 2.05
N ALA A 344 -4.65 0.23 2.48
CA ALA A 344 -4.16 1.44 1.82
C ALA A 344 -3.24 2.25 2.74
N VAL A 345 -2.00 2.49 2.32
CA VAL A 345 -1.00 3.23 3.10
C VAL A 345 -0.58 4.45 2.30
N SER A 346 -1.10 5.62 2.71
CA SER A 346 -0.74 6.91 2.10
C SER A 346 0.20 7.72 3.00
N ALA A 347 0.25 7.42 4.29
CA ALA A 347 1.23 7.93 5.25
C ALA A 347 1.35 6.97 6.45
N GLY A 348 2.20 7.30 7.42
CA GLY A 348 2.38 6.53 8.65
C GLY A 348 3.21 5.27 8.43
N SER A 349 3.06 4.27 9.30
CA SER A 349 3.75 2.99 9.17
C SER A 349 2.82 1.81 9.41
N VAL A 350 3.03 0.72 8.66
CA VAL A 350 2.42 -0.60 8.90
C VAL A 350 3.50 -1.62 9.19
N VAL A 351 3.32 -2.39 10.26
CA VAL A 351 4.24 -3.43 10.72
C VAL A 351 3.46 -4.69 11.05
N TRP A 352 3.97 -5.84 10.60
CA TRP A 352 3.46 -7.14 10.99
C TRP A 352 4.14 -7.56 12.29
N ALA A 353 3.35 -7.91 13.29
CA ALA A 353 3.87 -8.62 14.47
C ALA A 353 3.81 -10.14 14.30
N ARG A 354 3.01 -10.63 13.33
CA ARG A 354 2.76 -12.06 13.05
C ARG A 354 2.56 -12.32 11.56
N SER A 355 2.62 -13.59 11.17
CA SER A 355 2.46 -13.99 9.76
C SER A 355 0.99 -14.03 9.34
N ASN A 356 0.75 -13.84 8.03
CA ASN A 356 -0.53 -13.99 7.36
C ASN A 356 -1.64 -13.22 8.09
N GLN A 357 -1.53 -11.89 8.08
CA GLN A 357 -2.40 -10.97 8.81
C GLN A 357 -3.37 -10.21 7.89
N ILE A 358 -3.15 -10.26 6.58
CA ILE A 358 -4.01 -9.68 5.57
C ILE A 358 -4.65 -10.82 4.79
N ALA A 359 -5.95 -10.73 4.52
CA ALA A 359 -6.64 -11.75 3.76
C ALA A 359 -6.00 -11.93 2.36
N ASP A 360 -5.85 -13.18 1.91
CA ASP A 360 -5.29 -13.51 0.59
C ASP A 360 -6.06 -12.85 -0.58
N THR A 361 -7.32 -12.47 -0.36
CA THR A 361 -8.16 -11.77 -1.35
C THR A 361 -7.94 -10.25 -1.39
N ALA A 362 -7.23 -9.69 -0.42
CA ALA A 362 -7.06 -8.25 -0.27
C ALA A 362 -5.84 -7.74 -1.04
N GLY A 363 -5.97 -6.53 -1.59
CA GLY A 363 -4.86 -5.77 -2.15
C GLY A 363 -4.16 -4.90 -1.12
N VAL A 364 -2.86 -4.70 -1.27
CA VAL A 364 -2.05 -3.74 -0.52
C VAL A 364 -1.59 -2.63 -1.46
N ALA A 365 -1.97 -1.38 -1.15
CA ALA A 365 -1.55 -0.20 -1.89
C ALA A 365 -0.66 0.69 -1.00
N VAL A 366 0.57 0.94 -1.44
CA VAL A 366 1.54 1.82 -0.77
C VAL A 366 1.77 3.03 -1.65
N THR A 367 1.12 4.15 -1.34
CA THR A 367 1.30 5.43 -2.04
C THR A 367 2.13 6.43 -1.24
N GLY A 368 2.43 6.09 0.02
CA GLY A 368 3.29 6.84 0.93
C GLY A 368 3.55 6.05 2.21
N GLY A 369 4.10 6.70 3.24
CA GLY A 369 4.39 6.05 4.53
C GLY A 369 5.48 4.98 4.46
N THR A 370 5.49 4.06 5.43
CA THR A 370 6.45 2.96 5.56
C THR A 370 5.75 1.63 5.80
N VAL A 371 5.91 0.68 4.90
CA VAL A 371 5.42 -0.69 5.01
C VAL A 371 6.62 -1.63 5.06
N ARG A 372 6.71 -2.44 6.12
CA ARG A 372 7.85 -3.34 6.32
C ARG A 372 7.39 -4.70 6.86
N LEU A 373 7.77 -5.76 6.15
CA LEU A 373 7.61 -7.15 6.60
C LEU A 373 8.95 -7.64 7.17
N ASP A 374 8.94 -8.00 8.46
CA ASP A 374 10.14 -8.32 9.21
C ASP A 374 10.60 -9.77 9.07
N SER A 375 11.86 -10.00 9.42
CA SER A 375 12.51 -11.32 9.35
C SER A 375 11.66 -12.40 10.05
N GLY A 376 11.52 -13.55 9.39
CA GLY A 376 10.76 -14.69 9.91
C GLY A 376 9.25 -14.60 9.70
N LEU A 377 8.75 -13.52 9.09
CA LEU A 377 7.33 -13.35 8.78
C LEU A 377 7.01 -13.74 7.34
N THR A 378 5.81 -14.27 7.15
CA THR A 378 5.23 -14.59 5.85
C THR A 378 3.90 -13.86 5.66
N GLU A 379 3.58 -13.48 4.43
CA GLU A 379 2.31 -12.86 4.08
C GLU A 379 1.91 -13.21 2.64
N THR A 380 0.61 -13.38 2.39
CA THR A 380 0.02 -13.60 1.07
C THR A 380 -1.08 -12.58 0.80
N VAL A 381 -1.04 -11.93 -0.37
CA VAL A 381 -2.04 -10.91 -0.76
C VAL A 381 -2.46 -11.10 -2.21
N ALA A 382 -3.64 -10.59 -2.57
CA ALA A 382 -4.15 -10.69 -3.95
C ALA A 382 -3.32 -9.83 -4.91
N SER A 383 -2.92 -8.65 -4.47
CA SER A 383 -2.14 -7.71 -5.27
C SER A 383 -1.34 -6.76 -4.39
N LEU A 384 -0.20 -6.31 -4.91
CA LEU A 384 0.65 -5.31 -4.28
C LEU A 384 0.85 -4.17 -5.28
N SER A 385 0.46 -2.95 -4.90
CA SER A 385 0.69 -1.74 -5.68
C SER A 385 1.63 -0.80 -4.93
N LEU A 386 2.81 -0.58 -5.47
CA LEU A 386 3.82 0.32 -4.95
C LEU A 386 3.83 1.59 -5.80
N GLY A 387 3.25 2.67 -5.28
CA GLY A 387 3.17 3.99 -5.92
C GLY A 387 3.91 5.10 -5.17
N GLY A 388 4.54 4.80 -4.03
CA GLY A 388 5.35 5.74 -3.27
C GLY A 388 5.75 5.17 -1.91
N GLY A 389 6.34 5.99 -1.04
CA GLY A 389 6.71 5.62 0.33
C GLY A 389 7.89 4.64 0.42
N THR A 390 8.15 4.16 1.63
CA THR A 390 9.14 3.12 1.91
C THR A 390 8.44 1.77 1.96
N PHE A 391 8.87 0.83 1.13
CA PHE A 391 8.43 -0.56 1.16
C PHE A 391 9.64 -1.48 1.36
N ALA A 392 9.55 -2.39 2.34
CA ALA A 392 10.62 -3.33 2.63
C ALA A 392 10.13 -4.75 2.94
N VAL A 393 10.78 -5.76 2.36
CA VAL A 393 10.70 -7.16 2.78
C VAL A 393 12.07 -7.54 3.33
N SER A 394 12.21 -7.63 4.65
CA SER A 394 13.51 -7.85 5.29
C SER A 394 14.05 -9.27 5.07
N GLY A 395 15.35 -9.45 5.30
CA GLY A 395 16.01 -10.77 5.19
C GLY A 395 15.29 -11.86 5.97
N GLY A 396 14.99 -12.98 5.31
CA GLY A 396 14.25 -14.10 5.90
C GLY A 396 12.73 -13.93 5.98
N ALA A 397 12.18 -12.82 5.50
CA ALA A 397 10.74 -12.64 5.29
C ALA A 397 10.31 -13.11 3.89
N THR A 398 9.04 -13.48 3.72
CA THR A 398 8.45 -13.80 2.40
C THR A 398 7.12 -13.09 2.22
N LEU A 399 6.98 -12.28 1.16
CA LEU A 399 5.70 -11.74 0.73
C LEU A 399 5.33 -12.34 -0.62
N SER A 400 4.19 -13.02 -0.69
CA SER A 400 3.64 -13.55 -1.93
C SER A 400 2.45 -12.70 -2.37
N SER A 401 2.43 -12.26 -3.62
CA SER A 401 1.37 -11.41 -4.16
C SER A 401 0.89 -11.91 -5.51
N GLY A 402 -0.42 -12.00 -5.74
CA GLY A 402 -0.96 -12.45 -7.04
C GLY A 402 -0.46 -11.64 -8.25
N ALA A 403 -0.25 -10.33 -8.06
CA ALA A 403 0.43 -9.44 -9.00
C ALA A 403 1.19 -8.35 -8.23
N VAL A 404 2.27 -7.82 -8.81
CA VAL A 404 2.99 -6.66 -8.27
C VAL A 404 3.00 -5.55 -9.31
N ALA A 405 2.48 -4.39 -8.94
CA ALA A 405 2.51 -3.18 -9.74
C ALA A 405 3.42 -2.14 -9.07
N VAL A 406 4.34 -1.59 -9.85
CA VAL A 406 5.33 -0.61 -9.41
C VAL A 406 5.12 0.62 -10.28
N THR A 407 4.41 1.60 -9.74
CA THR A 407 4.14 2.87 -10.42
C THR A 407 5.06 3.96 -9.90
N ALA A 408 5.04 5.10 -10.59
CA ALA A 408 5.85 6.23 -10.20
C ALA A 408 5.37 6.90 -8.91
N GLY A 409 6.33 7.14 -8.03
CA GLY A 409 6.21 8.04 -6.89
C GLY A 409 7.37 7.89 -5.92
N ALA A 410 7.67 8.99 -5.23
CA ALA A 410 8.80 9.15 -4.31
C ALA A 410 8.83 8.02 -3.27
N GLY A 411 9.95 7.29 -3.18
CA GLY A 411 10.03 6.17 -2.27
C GLY A 411 11.27 5.30 -2.39
N THR A 412 11.44 4.41 -1.41
CA THR A 412 12.45 3.33 -1.44
C THR A 412 11.73 2.00 -1.44
N ARG A 413 12.20 1.05 -2.27
CA ARG A 413 11.59 -0.27 -2.42
C ARG A 413 12.67 -1.31 -2.32
N SER A 414 12.73 -2.03 -1.21
CA SER A 414 13.84 -2.92 -0.88
C SER A 414 13.36 -4.33 -0.56
N ILE A 415 13.97 -5.30 -1.22
CA ILE A 415 13.72 -6.73 -1.02
C ILE A 415 15.03 -7.33 -0.51
N GLY A 416 15.10 -7.59 0.80
CA GLY A 416 16.15 -8.38 1.44
C GLY A 416 15.74 -9.84 1.68
N GLY A 417 14.43 -10.12 1.74
CA GLY A 417 13.84 -11.45 1.81
C GLY A 417 13.37 -11.95 0.44
N VAL A 418 12.19 -12.55 0.38
CA VAL A 418 11.58 -13.02 -0.87
C VAL A 418 10.32 -12.21 -1.19
N LEU A 419 10.26 -11.64 -2.40
CA LEU A 419 9.02 -11.13 -2.98
C LEU A 419 8.62 -12.05 -4.13
N GLU A 420 7.46 -12.69 -4.01
CA GLU A 420 6.92 -13.60 -5.02
C GLU A 420 5.74 -12.95 -5.76
N THR A 421 5.73 -13.05 -7.09
CA THR A 421 4.56 -12.70 -7.90
C THR A 421 3.79 -13.97 -8.26
N GLY A 422 2.47 -13.89 -8.34
CA GLY A 422 1.62 -14.91 -8.93
C GLY A 422 1.57 -14.78 -10.46
N ALA A 423 0.58 -15.42 -11.09
CA ALA A 423 0.41 -15.39 -12.55
C ALA A 423 0.23 -13.96 -13.13
N GLY A 424 -0.19 -12.99 -12.31
CA GLY A 424 -0.29 -11.59 -12.72
C GLY A 424 1.06 -10.90 -12.93
N GLY A 425 2.17 -11.48 -12.45
CA GLY A 425 3.52 -11.03 -12.77
C GLY A 425 3.93 -9.70 -12.12
N LEU A 426 4.93 -9.06 -12.71
CA LEU A 426 5.45 -7.76 -12.31
C LEU A 426 5.20 -6.72 -13.41
N SER A 427 4.49 -5.65 -13.08
CA SER A 427 4.34 -4.48 -13.95
C SER A 427 5.09 -3.30 -13.36
N ILE A 428 5.96 -2.66 -14.15
CA ILE A 428 6.64 -1.42 -13.80
C ILE A 428 6.16 -0.34 -14.77
N THR A 429 5.65 0.76 -14.24
CA THR A 429 5.20 1.92 -15.02
C THR A 429 6.03 3.14 -14.66
N HIS A 430 6.73 3.67 -15.65
CA HIS A 430 7.48 4.91 -15.57
C HIS A 430 6.69 6.10 -16.11
N ASP A 431 6.59 7.17 -15.34
CA ASP A 431 5.84 8.39 -15.67
C ASP A 431 6.73 9.60 -16.06
N GLY A 432 8.05 9.41 -16.19
CA GLY A 432 9.01 10.51 -16.32
C GLY A 432 9.70 11.00 -15.06
N SER A 433 9.27 10.57 -13.88
CA SER A 433 9.87 10.96 -12.61
C SER A 433 11.19 10.25 -12.34
N ALA A 434 12.22 11.00 -11.94
CA ALA A 434 13.50 10.44 -11.48
C ALA A 434 13.36 9.49 -10.27
N SER A 435 12.19 9.49 -9.61
CA SER A 435 11.90 8.66 -8.44
C SER A 435 11.96 7.15 -8.67
N ILE A 436 11.92 6.68 -9.91
CA ILE A 436 11.82 5.25 -10.23
C ILE A 436 12.97 4.71 -11.06
N LEU A 437 14.10 5.44 -11.09
CA LEU A 437 15.35 4.91 -11.60
C LEU A 437 15.70 3.56 -10.94
N ASN A 438 15.33 3.39 -9.66
CA ASN A 438 15.47 2.14 -8.92
C ASN A 438 14.07 1.56 -8.62
N ALA A 439 13.47 0.92 -9.62
CA ALA A 439 12.11 0.38 -9.51
C ALA A 439 11.98 -0.60 -8.33
N LEU A 440 13.00 -1.45 -8.14
CA LEU A 440 13.19 -2.34 -7.00
C LEU A 440 14.69 -2.49 -6.72
N SER A 441 15.06 -2.47 -5.43
CA SER A 441 16.38 -2.89 -4.94
C SER A 441 16.28 -4.28 -4.33
N LEU A 442 17.02 -5.26 -4.86
CA LEU A 442 17.09 -6.62 -4.29
C LEU A 442 18.12 -6.73 -3.14
N TYR A 443 18.24 -5.65 -2.38
CA TYR A 443 19.09 -5.53 -1.21
C TYR A 443 18.43 -4.64 -0.18
N ASP A 444 18.35 -5.13 1.05
CA ASP A 444 17.94 -4.38 2.23
C ASP A 444 19.15 -3.81 2.94
N THR A 445 19.33 -2.50 2.79
CA THR A 445 20.42 -1.76 3.43
C THR A 445 20.29 -1.73 4.94
N ALA A 446 19.08 -1.84 5.49
CA ALA A 446 18.86 -1.82 6.94
C ALA A 446 19.36 -3.12 7.59
N THR A 447 19.21 -4.25 6.90
CA THR A 447 19.60 -5.58 7.41
C THR A 447 20.83 -6.18 6.72
N SER A 448 21.36 -5.49 5.70
CA SER A 448 22.40 -6.00 4.80
C SER A 448 22.04 -7.34 4.15
N ALA A 449 20.75 -7.59 3.94
CA ALA A 449 20.24 -8.83 3.38
C ALA A 449 20.06 -8.73 1.86
N SER A 450 20.41 -9.81 1.17
CA SER A 450 20.22 -9.97 -0.28
C SER A 450 18.92 -10.70 -0.57
N GLY A 451 18.01 -10.09 -1.32
CA GLY A 451 16.69 -10.65 -1.56
C GLY A 451 16.50 -11.33 -2.92
N VAL A 452 15.37 -12.03 -3.04
CA VAL A 452 14.94 -12.73 -4.24
C VAL A 452 13.63 -12.13 -4.73
N LEU A 453 13.59 -11.73 -5.99
CA LEU A 453 12.34 -11.48 -6.71
C LEU A 453 11.99 -12.75 -7.48
N ARG A 454 11.04 -13.54 -6.96
CA ARG A 454 10.54 -14.72 -7.66
C ARG A 454 9.36 -14.34 -8.52
N LEU A 455 9.47 -14.56 -9.82
CA LEU A 455 8.36 -14.32 -10.72
C LEU A 455 7.47 -15.55 -10.76
N GLY A 456 6.14 -15.39 -10.71
CA GLY A 456 5.12 -16.40 -11.07
C GLY A 456 4.37 -16.08 -12.37
N GLY A 457 4.50 -14.83 -12.86
CA GLY A 457 4.05 -14.38 -14.18
C GLY A 457 5.12 -13.62 -14.97
N ASN A 458 4.70 -12.90 -16.00
CA ASN A 458 5.59 -12.14 -16.88
C ASN A 458 6.03 -10.81 -16.26
N LEU A 459 7.04 -10.18 -16.85
CA LEU A 459 7.45 -8.81 -16.55
C LEU A 459 6.99 -7.88 -17.66
N THR A 460 6.33 -6.79 -17.30
CA THR A 460 5.98 -5.71 -18.23
C THR A 460 6.59 -4.41 -17.73
N TYR A 461 7.36 -3.74 -18.59
CA TYR A 461 7.82 -2.38 -18.37
C TYR A 461 7.11 -1.45 -19.35
N THR A 462 6.51 -0.38 -18.81
CA THR A 462 5.84 0.67 -19.60
C THR A 462 6.45 2.02 -19.23
N ASN A 463 6.89 2.78 -20.22
CA ASN A 463 7.33 4.16 -20.03
C ASN A 463 6.27 5.15 -20.55
N ALA A 464 6.26 6.36 -19.99
CA ALA A 464 5.52 7.48 -20.53
C ALA A 464 6.26 8.06 -21.73
N THR A 465 5.51 8.52 -22.73
CA THR A 465 6.07 9.11 -23.95
C THR A 465 6.91 10.36 -23.62
N GLY A 466 8.16 10.42 -24.08
CA GLY A 466 9.01 11.63 -24.00
C GLY A 466 9.94 11.72 -22.78
N VAL A 467 10.36 10.58 -22.21
CA VAL A 467 11.24 10.52 -21.04
C VAL A 467 12.57 9.84 -21.38
N ASP A 468 13.68 10.52 -21.10
CA ASP A 468 15.06 10.07 -21.39
C ASP A 468 15.70 9.25 -20.24
N SER A 469 14.93 8.46 -19.49
CA SER A 469 15.48 7.70 -18.35
C SER A 469 14.95 6.27 -18.32
N GLY A 470 15.88 5.30 -18.33
CA GLY A 470 15.57 3.89 -18.19
C GLY A 470 15.38 3.48 -16.73
N ALA A 471 14.32 2.73 -16.43
CA ALA A 471 14.13 2.17 -15.10
C ALA A 471 15.05 0.96 -14.89
N ARG A 472 15.44 0.71 -13.64
CA ARG A 472 16.38 -0.37 -13.31
C ARG A 472 15.81 -1.27 -12.22
N ILE A 473 15.97 -2.59 -12.38
CA ILE A 473 16.01 -3.49 -11.23
C ILE A 473 17.47 -3.62 -10.83
N ILE A 474 17.76 -3.10 -9.64
CA ILE A 474 19.12 -3.06 -9.15
C ILE A 474 19.39 -4.16 -8.14
N ARG A 475 20.62 -4.63 -8.17
CA ARG A 475 21.22 -5.34 -7.05
C ARG A 475 22.05 -4.36 -6.23
N GLY A 476 21.85 -4.34 -4.91
CA GLY A 476 22.82 -3.73 -4.00
C GLY A 476 24.03 -4.65 -3.78
N ALA A 477 24.61 -4.63 -2.59
CA ALA A 477 25.67 -5.56 -2.22
C ALA A 477 25.14 -7.02 -2.08
N GLY A 478 25.97 -8.01 -2.35
CA GLY A 478 25.64 -9.43 -2.15
C GLY A 478 24.95 -10.13 -3.33
N ASN A 479 24.15 -11.16 -3.04
CA ASN A 479 23.71 -12.20 -3.99
C ASN A 479 22.22 -12.10 -4.40
N GLY A 480 21.57 -10.95 -4.21
CA GLY A 480 20.14 -10.81 -4.52
C GLY A 480 19.87 -11.09 -6.00
N HIS A 481 18.77 -11.71 -6.41
CA HIS A 481 18.58 -12.12 -7.81
C HIS A 481 17.11 -12.22 -8.19
N ILE A 482 16.84 -12.23 -9.50
CA ILE A 482 15.53 -12.60 -10.05
C ILE A 482 15.51 -14.12 -10.24
N ASP A 483 14.46 -14.78 -9.76
CA ASP A 483 14.18 -16.20 -9.97
C ASP A 483 12.97 -16.34 -10.89
N LEU A 484 13.13 -16.96 -12.07
CA LEU A 484 12.03 -17.15 -13.03
C LEU A 484 11.10 -18.33 -12.67
N GLY A 485 11.33 -18.99 -11.54
CA GLY A 485 10.49 -20.08 -11.04
C GLY A 485 10.50 -21.32 -11.94
N GLY A 486 11.58 -21.52 -12.70
CA GLY A 486 11.74 -22.67 -13.59
C GLY A 486 10.97 -22.62 -14.91
N ALA A 487 10.20 -21.56 -15.16
CA ALA A 487 9.42 -21.39 -16.41
C ALA A 487 10.03 -20.30 -17.29
N ASP A 488 9.70 -20.35 -18.59
CA ASP A 488 10.08 -19.29 -19.53
C ASP A 488 9.18 -18.08 -19.33
N ARG A 489 9.79 -16.91 -19.13
CA ARG A 489 9.08 -15.65 -18.82
C ARG A 489 9.23 -14.64 -19.93
N ILE A 490 8.14 -13.97 -20.24
CA ILE A 490 8.14 -12.86 -21.20
C ILE A 490 8.46 -11.58 -20.45
N PHE A 491 9.43 -10.84 -20.96
CA PHE A 491 9.83 -9.52 -20.52
C PHE A 491 9.42 -8.55 -21.63
N THR A 492 8.24 -7.97 -21.50
CA THR A 492 7.71 -6.98 -22.44
C THR A 492 8.21 -5.61 -22.05
N ILE A 493 9.15 -5.06 -22.82
CA ILE A 493 9.71 -3.73 -22.61
C ILE A 493 9.15 -2.80 -23.68
N ASN A 494 8.27 -1.89 -23.28
CA ASN A 494 7.74 -0.88 -24.18
C ASN A 494 8.80 0.19 -24.46
N ASP A 495 8.78 0.69 -25.69
CA ASP A 495 9.73 1.69 -26.19
C ASP A 495 9.45 3.06 -25.57
N GLY A 496 10.49 3.67 -25.01
CA GLY A 496 10.50 5.01 -24.46
C GLY A 496 11.26 5.98 -25.36
N ALA A 497 11.64 7.14 -24.83
CA ALA A 497 12.50 8.08 -25.57
C ALA A 497 14.00 7.79 -25.35
N ALA A 498 14.35 7.05 -24.31
CA ALA A 498 15.73 6.65 -24.02
C ALA A 498 16.19 5.52 -24.96
N ASP A 499 17.48 5.51 -25.31
CA ASP A 499 18.09 4.41 -26.07
C ASP A 499 18.05 3.08 -25.30
N GLU A 500 18.16 3.17 -23.97
CA GLU A 500 18.05 2.06 -23.03
C GLU A 500 16.82 2.27 -22.13
N ASP A 501 15.79 1.46 -22.32
CA ASP A 501 14.51 1.62 -21.60
C ASP A 501 14.50 0.93 -20.24
N PHE A 502 15.10 -0.25 -20.16
CA PHE A 502 15.09 -1.05 -18.94
C PHE A 502 16.40 -1.80 -18.74
N GLU A 503 16.98 -1.71 -17.54
CA GLU A 503 18.20 -2.44 -17.19
C GLU A 503 17.97 -3.39 -16.01
N ILE A 504 18.49 -4.60 -16.14
CA ILE A 504 18.61 -5.58 -15.06
C ILE A 504 20.08 -5.69 -14.66
N THR A 505 20.40 -5.09 -13.52
CA THR A 505 21.78 -5.06 -12.96
C THR A 505 22.04 -6.22 -12.00
N THR A 506 21.13 -7.18 -11.99
CA THR A 506 21.15 -8.35 -11.12
C THR A 506 21.14 -9.64 -11.94
N GLY A 507 21.42 -10.74 -11.28
CA GLY A 507 21.47 -12.07 -11.84
C GLY A 507 20.05 -12.58 -11.99
N ILE A 508 19.87 -13.42 -12.98
CA ILE A 508 18.63 -14.11 -13.26
C ILE A 508 18.93 -15.61 -13.13
N LYS A 509 18.04 -16.36 -12.49
CA LYS A 509 18.19 -17.80 -12.27
C LYS A 509 16.92 -18.55 -12.65
N ASN A 510 17.11 -19.81 -13.02
CA ASN A 510 16.07 -20.77 -13.38
C ASN A 510 15.23 -20.34 -14.61
N GLY A 511 14.57 -21.29 -15.29
CA GLY A 511 13.70 -20.98 -16.43
C GLY A 511 14.43 -20.37 -17.63
N GLY A 512 13.70 -19.63 -18.47
CA GLY A 512 14.20 -18.94 -19.67
C GLY A 512 13.58 -17.55 -19.84
N LEU A 513 14.16 -16.73 -20.72
CA LEU A 513 13.76 -15.33 -20.90
C LEU A 513 13.36 -15.09 -22.36
N THR A 514 12.16 -14.55 -22.57
CA THR A 514 11.72 -14.04 -23.88
C THR A 514 11.60 -12.52 -23.82
N LYS A 515 12.48 -11.80 -24.52
CA LYS A 515 12.39 -10.35 -24.69
C LYS A 515 11.36 -10.01 -25.75
N ALA A 516 10.34 -9.27 -25.36
CA ALA A 516 9.29 -8.74 -26.21
C ALA A 516 9.14 -7.22 -26.04
N GLY A 517 8.23 -6.61 -26.81
CA GLY A 517 8.07 -5.15 -26.85
C GLY A 517 9.20 -4.46 -27.62
N LEU A 518 8.93 -3.26 -28.11
CA LEU A 518 9.83 -2.56 -29.04
C LEU A 518 11.07 -1.95 -28.38
N GLY A 519 11.02 -1.72 -27.06
CA GLY A 519 12.10 -1.04 -26.33
C GLY A 519 13.35 -1.89 -26.13
N THR A 520 14.40 -1.26 -25.58
CA THR A 520 15.69 -1.87 -25.28
C THR A 520 15.75 -2.43 -23.85
N LEU A 521 16.02 -3.73 -23.74
CA LEU A 521 16.40 -4.39 -22.49
C LEU A 521 17.92 -4.52 -22.39
N VAL A 522 18.51 -4.03 -21.30
CA VAL A 522 19.93 -4.23 -20.99
C VAL A 522 20.07 -5.27 -19.89
N LEU A 523 20.83 -6.33 -20.18
CA LEU A 523 21.26 -7.33 -19.22
C LEU A 523 22.72 -7.07 -18.87
N SER A 524 22.95 -6.42 -17.73
CA SER A 524 24.29 -6.12 -17.24
C SER A 524 24.76 -7.02 -16.12
N GLY A 525 23.83 -7.64 -15.39
CA GLY A 525 24.14 -8.59 -14.30
C GLY A 525 24.86 -7.99 -13.09
N GLY A 526 25.45 -6.80 -13.21
CA GLY A 526 26.29 -6.22 -12.17
C GLY A 526 27.30 -7.24 -11.65
N SER A 527 27.34 -7.44 -10.34
CA SER A 527 28.26 -8.36 -9.65
C SER A 527 27.80 -9.82 -9.57
N GLY A 528 26.80 -10.25 -10.32
CA GLY A 528 26.36 -11.65 -10.19
C GLY A 528 25.74 -12.22 -11.46
N SER A 529 25.62 -13.54 -11.45
CA SER A 529 25.55 -14.33 -12.67
C SER A 529 24.13 -14.54 -13.22
N MET A 530 24.03 -14.66 -14.55
CA MET A 530 22.82 -15.02 -15.28
C MET A 530 22.74 -16.55 -15.43
N ASP A 531 22.53 -17.25 -14.33
CA ASP A 531 22.55 -18.73 -14.23
C ASP A 531 21.20 -19.38 -14.55
N TYR A 532 20.48 -18.90 -15.56
CA TYR A 532 19.30 -19.58 -16.10
C TYR A 532 19.69 -20.40 -17.34
N SER A 533 18.99 -21.52 -17.56
CA SER A 533 19.34 -22.52 -18.59
C SER A 533 18.30 -22.67 -19.70
N GLY A 534 17.07 -22.19 -19.48
CA GLY A 534 16.08 -22.03 -20.54
C GLY A 534 16.53 -20.95 -21.52
N ALA A 535 16.02 -21.02 -22.75
CA ALA A 535 16.49 -20.17 -23.84
C ALA A 535 16.28 -18.68 -23.56
N THR A 536 17.22 -17.87 -24.04
CA THR A 536 17.07 -16.42 -24.20
C THR A 536 16.57 -16.15 -25.61
N ILE A 537 15.29 -15.82 -25.74
CA ILE A 537 14.63 -15.52 -27.00
C ILE A 537 14.50 -13.99 -27.13
N VAL A 538 14.86 -13.44 -28.27
CA VAL A 538 14.61 -12.04 -28.62
C VAL A 538 13.54 -11.99 -29.72
N ASP A 539 12.30 -11.76 -29.32
CA ASP A 539 11.13 -11.75 -30.21
C ASP A 539 10.83 -10.35 -30.78
N ALA A 540 11.11 -9.29 -30.02
CA ALA A 540 10.92 -7.92 -30.46
C ALA A 540 11.84 -6.94 -29.71
N GLY A 541 12.13 -5.81 -30.38
CA GLY A 541 12.96 -4.75 -29.84
C GLY A 541 14.41 -5.18 -29.65
N ARG A 542 15.15 -4.45 -28.81
CA ARG A 542 16.58 -4.67 -28.61
C ARG A 542 16.87 -5.37 -27.29
N LEU A 543 17.75 -6.37 -27.32
CA LEU A 543 18.40 -6.94 -26.13
C LEU A 543 19.90 -6.63 -26.20
N VAL A 544 20.41 -5.88 -25.22
CA VAL A 544 21.83 -5.60 -25.05
C VAL A 544 22.38 -6.47 -23.94
N LEU A 545 23.39 -7.28 -24.25
CA LEU A 545 24.09 -8.11 -23.29
C LEU A 545 25.47 -7.52 -22.98
N THR A 546 25.67 -7.05 -21.75
CA THR A 546 26.97 -6.55 -21.26
C THR A 546 27.62 -7.49 -20.25
N THR A 547 27.01 -8.67 -20.05
CA THR A 547 27.44 -9.73 -19.13
C THR A 547 27.54 -11.08 -19.84
N SER A 548 27.67 -12.17 -19.09
CA SER A 548 27.67 -13.53 -19.61
C SER A 548 26.32 -14.25 -19.41
N LEU A 549 25.93 -15.04 -20.40
CA LEU A 549 24.86 -16.05 -20.34
C LEU A 549 25.52 -17.44 -20.40
N PRO A 550 26.05 -17.97 -19.30
CA PRO A 550 26.90 -19.18 -19.32
C PRO A 550 26.16 -20.45 -19.75
N SER A 551 24.85 -20.53 -19.54
CA SER A 551 24.08 -21.78 -19.72
C SER A 551 22.82 -21.64 -20.57
N SER A 552 22.57 -20.47 -21.16
CA SER A 552 21.39 -20.21 -21.99
C SER A 552 21.76 -20.14 -23.47
N ASN A 553 20.96 -20.80 -24.31
CA ASN A 553 20.99 -20.61 -25.76
C ASN A 553 20.33 -19.27 -26.12
N VAL A 554 20.89 -18.52 -27.05
CA VAL A 554 20.31 -17.27 -27.57
C VAL A 554 19.68 -17.50 -28.94
N ILE A 555 18.41 -17.11 -29.09
CA ILE A 555 17.64 -17.19 -30.33
C ILE A 555 17.11 -15.80 -30.65
N VAL A 556 17.49 -15.25 -31.80
CA VAL A 556 17.05 -13.93 -32.26
C VAL A 556 16.07 -14.12 -33.41
N ARG A 557 14.78 -13.87 -33.13
CA ARG A 557 13.70 -14.08 -34.11
C ARG A 557 13.47 -12.85 -34.98
N ALA A 558 12.61 -12.98 -35.98
CA ALA A 558 12.15 -11.89 -36.82
C ALA A 558 11.62 -10.71 -35.97
N GLY A 559 12.22 -9.53 -36.14
CA GLY A 559 11.87 -8.32 -35.37
C GLY A 559 12.65 -8.13 -34.06
N GLY A 560 13.40 -9.13 -33.62
CA GLY A 560 14.35 -9.05 -32.52
C GLY A 560 15.72 -8.52 -32.96
N ILE A 561 16.34 -7.74 -32.08
CA ILE A 561 17.69 -7.18 -32.26
C ILE A 561 18.55 -7.59 -31.07
N PHE A 562 19.66 -8.28 -31.30
CA PHE A 562 20.62 -8.64 -30.27
C PHE A 562 21.91 -7.85 -30.43
N ALA A 563 22.46 -7.35 -29.32
CA ALA A 563 23.72 -6.62 -29.30
C ALA A 563 24.59 -7.07 -28.13
N GLY A 564 25.90 -7.15 -28.34
CA GLY A 564 26.84 -7.02 -27.22
C GLY A 564 26.87 -5.57 -26.75
N GLY A 565 27.22 -5.31 -25.50
CA GLY A 565 27.52 -3.94 -25.04
C GLY A 565 28.71 -3.89 -24.09
N GLY A 566 29.31 -2.71 -23.94
CA GLY A 566 30.49 -2.45 -23.10
C GLY A 566 31.84 -2.78 -23.76
N ALA A 567 32.93 -2.30 -23.14
CA ALA A 567 34.30 -2.43 -23.66
C ALA A 567 34.84 -3.88 -23.72
N THR A 568 34.22 -4.82 -22.99
CA THR A 568 34.62 -6.23 -22.93
C THR A 568 33.74 -7.16 -23.78
N GLY A 569 32.63 -6.66 -24.33
CA GLY A 569 31.62 -7.45 -25.03
C GLY A 569 30.84 -8.42 -24.14
N GLY A 570 29.63 -8.78 -24.58
CA GLY A 570 28.84 -9.84 -23.93
C GLY A 570 29.40 -11.24 -24.23
N VAL A 571 29.00 -12.24 -23.43
CA VAL A 571 29.38 -13.65 -23.65
C VAL A 571 28.14 -14.54 -23.67
N VAL A 572 27.98 -15.32 -24.72
CA VAL A 572 26.99 -16.40 -24.82
C VAL A 572 27.73 -17.73 -24.65
N GLY A 573 27.54 -18.41 -23.51
CA GLY A 573 28.26 -19.66 -23.23
C GLY A 573 27.82 -20.83 -24.10
N GLN A 574 26.57 -20.81 -24.56
CA GLN A 574 25.96 -21.87 -25.36
C GLN A 574 25.81 -21.46 -26.83
N SER A 575 24.74 -21.88 -27.53
CA SER A 575 24.54 -21.52 -28.93
C SER A 575 23.99 -20.10 -29.10
N LEU A 576 24.32 -19.48 -30.24
CA LEU A 576 23.72 -18.25 -30.73
C LEU A 576 23.09 -18.51 -32.10
N SER A 577 21.82 -18.16 -32.27
CA SER A 577 21.10 -18.31 -33.53
C SER A 577 20.36 -17.04 -33.93
N PHE A 578 20.43 -16.71 -35.22
CA PHE A 578 19.62 -15.66 -35.84
C PHE A 578 18.71 -16.31 -36.88
N ASP A 579 17.40 -16.20 -36.66
CA ASP A 579 16.38 -16.62 -37.62
C ASP A 579 16.24 -15.57 -38.75
N ASP A 580 15.50 -15.90 -39.80
CA ASP A 580 15.18 -14.95 -40.87
C ASP A 580 14.52 -13.69 -40.29
N GLY A 581 15.06 -12.51 -40.63
CA GLY A 581 14.62 -11.22 -40.11
C GLY A 581 15.10 -10.86 -38.71
N GLY A 582 15.79 -11.77 -38.01
CA GLY A 582 16.50 -11.47 -36.76
C GLY A 582 17.75 -10.64 -37.03
N ARG A 583 18.10 -9.73 -36.12
CA ARG A 583 19.17 -8.76 -36.35
C ARG A 583 20.28 -8.82 -35.31
N PHE A 584 21.52 -8.72 -35.78
CA PHE A 584 22.68 -8.47 -34.93
C PHE A 584 23.05 -6.99 -35.02
N ALA A 585 23.03 -6.27 -33.89
CA ALA A 585 23.39 -4.86 -33.84
C ALA A 585 24.81 -4.66 -33.31
N VAL A 586 25.60 -3.89 -34.05
CA VAL A 586 27.01 -3.63 -33.79
C VAL A 586 27.30 -2.14 -33.82
N SER A 587 28.08 -1.68 -32.84
CA SER A 587 28.63 -0.33 -32.79
C SER A 587 30.14 -0.40 -33.07
N LEU A 588 30.59 0.21 -34.16
CA LEU A 588 32.00 0.34 -34.56
C LEU A 588 32.59 1.69 -34.14
N ALA A 589 33.25 1.77 -32.99
CA ALA A 589 33.89 2.99 -32.52
C ALA A 589 35.41 2.79 -32.38
N PRO A 590 36.18 2.74 -33.48
CA PRO A 590 37.61 2.54 -33.38
C PRO A 590 38.26 3.84 -32.91
N SER A 591 38.52 3.97 -31.59
CA SER A 591 39.55 4.89 -31.11
C SER A 591 40.92 4.31 -31.50
N SER A 592 41.34 4.63 -32.72
CA SER A 592 42.67 4.52 -33.35
C SER A 592 43.59 3.29 -33.15
N THR A 593 43.36 2.31 -32.28
CA THR A 593 44.20 1.09 -32.25
C THR A 593 43.56 -0.23 -31.77
N THR A 594 42.54 -0.23 -30.91
CA THR A 594 41.80 -1.43 -30.45
C THR A 594 40.61 -0.90 -29.63
N SER A 595 39.34 -1.09 -29.99
CA SER A 595 38.63 -2.37 -30.00
C SER A 595 37.35 -2.22 -30.81
N VAL A 596 36.95 -3.29 -31.49
CA VAL A 596 35.58 -3.48 -31.92
C VAL A 596 34.84 -4.18 -30.80
N LEU A 597 33.56 -3.88 -30.61
CA LEU A 597 32.71 -4.65 -29.71
C LEU A 597 32.69 -6.10 -30.19
N THR A 598 33.32 -7.00 -29.43
CA THR A 598 33.38 -8.43 -29.74
C THR A 598 32.41 -9.18 -28.85
N LEU A 599 31.31 -9.67 -29.42
CA LEU A 599 30.43 -10.62 -28.73
C LEU A 599 31.06 -12.02 -28.81
N LYS A 600 31.24 -12.69 -27.67
CA LYS A 600 31.84 -14.02 -27.62
C LYS A 600 30.77 -15.10 -27.57
N VAL A 601 30.97 -16.19 -28.31
CA VAL A 601 30.07 -17.35 -28.29
C VAL A 601 30.88 -18.62 -28.05
N GLY A 602 30.48 -19.40 -27.04
CA GLY A 602 31.11 -20.67 -26.66
C GLY A 602 30.60 -21.88 -27.45
N GLY A 603 29.35 -21.84 -27.89
CA GLY A 603 28.70 -22.90 -28.66
C GLY A 603 28.52 -22.56 -30.15
N PRO A 604 27.79 -23.41 -30.88
CA PRO A 604 27.55 -23.21 -32.30
C PRO A 604 26.84 -21.88 -32.60
N VAL A 605 27.28 -21.21 -33.68
CA VAL A 605 26.62 -20.02 -34.23
C VAL A 605 25.91 -20.39 -35.53
N THR A 606 24.62 -20.12 -35.61
CA THR A 606 23.80 -20.35 -36.81
C THR A 606 23.13 -19.05 -37.26
N ILE A 607 23.26 -18.71 -38.55
CA ILE A 607 22.73 -17.49 -39.14
C ILE A 607 21.87 -17.89 -40.34
N ALA A 608 20.56 -17.69 -40.24
CA ALA A 608 19.64 -17.95 -41.34
C ALA A 608 19.85 -16.95 -42.50
N ALA A 609 19.49 -17.33 -43.72
CA ALA A 609 19.79 -16.56 -44.93
C ALA A 609 19.14 -15.16 -44.95
N GLY A 610 18.03 -14.97 -44.24
CA GLY A 610 17.35 -13.69 -44.08
C GLY A 610 17.74 -12.90 -42.83
N ALA A 611 18.72 -13.35 -42.03
CA ALA A 611 19.20 -12.62 -40.87
C ALA A 611 19.96 -11.35 -41.28
N LEU A 612 19.86 -10.29 -40.47
CA LEU A 612 20.36 -8.95 -40.80
C LEU A 612 21.46 -8.50 -39.84
N LEU A 613 22.30 -7.57 -40.32
CA LEU A 613 23.35 -6.92 -39.54
C LEU A 613 23.08 -5.40 -39.52
N ASP A 614 22.87 -4.85 -38.32
CA ASP A 614 22.64 -3.42 -38.09
C ASP A 614 23.94 -2.79 -37.57
N ILE A 615 24.46 -1.76 -38.26
CA ILE A 615 25.74 -1.10 -37.92
C ILE A 615 25.48 0.38 -37.58
N SER A 616 25.76 0.81 -36.34
CA SER A 616 25.25 2.11 -35.83
C SER A 616 26.28 3.21 -35.55
N SER A 617 27.59 2.95 -35.40
CA SER A 617 28.57 4.05 -35.19
C SER A 617 29.54 4.21 -36.35
N LEU A 618 29.59 5.44 -36.85
CA LEU A 618 30.08 5.80 -38.18
C LEU A 618 30.70 7.22 -38.27
N ALA A 619 31.03 7.84 -37.13
CA ALA A 619 31.75 9.11 -37.13
C ALA A 619 33.26 8.87 -36.98
N GLY A 620 34.06 9.32 -37.96
CA GLY A 620 35.53 9.33 -37.85
C GLY A 620 36.22 7.96 -37.96
N LEU A 621 35.62 7.00 -38.67
CA LEU A 621 36.32 5.78 -39.10
C LEU A 621 37.40 6.20 -40.11
N ASP A 622 38.55 6.62 -39.57
CA ASP A 622 39.75 6.94 -40.33
C ASP A 622 40.14 5.75 -41.21
N ALA A 623 40.96 6.01 -42.23
CA ALA A 623 41.54 4.95 -43.03
C ALA A 623 42.34 4.02 -42.12
N LEU A 624 41.83 2.81 -41.93
CA LEU A 624 42.48 1.74 -41.20
C LEU A 624 43.58 1.15 -42.06
N ALA A 625 44.60 0.58 -41.42
CA ALA A 625 45.64 -0.14 -42.13
C ALA A 625 45.04 -1.32 -42.91
N PHE A 626 45.60 -1.61 -44.08
CA PHE A 626 45.29 -2.83 -44.82
C PHE A 626 45.50 -4.06 -43.92
N ASP A 627 44.68 -5.10 -44.11
CA ASP A 627 44.63 -6.31 -43.29
C ASP A 627 44.15 -6.12 -41.83
N THR A 628 43.70 -4.93 -41.43
CA THR A 628 43.06 -4.76 -40.11
C THR A 628 41.79 -5.61 -40.04
N GLN A 629 41.70 -6.47 -39.02
CA GLN A 629 40.51 -7.28 -38.74
C GLN A 629 39.65 -6.62 -37.67
N LEU A 630 38.35 -6.49 -37.95
CA LEU A 630 37.31 -6.04 -37.05
C LEU A 630 36.45 -7.24 -36.66
N ILE A 631 36.75 -7.90 -35.54
CA ILE A 631 36.00 -9.09 -35.08
C ILE A 631 34.73 -8.65 -34.36
N LEU A 632 33.56 -9.00 -34.94
CA LEU A 632 32.25 -8.65 -34.41
C LEU A 632 31.66 -9.78 -33.56
N LEU A 633 31.86 -11.02 -34.02
CA LEU A 633 31.50 -12.25 -33.31
C LEU A 633 32.74 -13.13 -33.19
N GLU A 634 33.21 -13.33 -31.97
CA GLU A 634 34.28 -14.29 -31.66
C GLU A 634 33.63 -15.63 -31.29
N ASN A 635 33.82 -16.62 -32.16
CA ASN A 635 33.39 -17.98 -31.94
C ASN A 635 34.51 -18.75 -31.24
N THR A 636 34.45 -18.76 -29.91
CA THR A 636 35.45 -19.42 -29.06
C THR A 636 35.37 -20.95 -29.10
N GLY A 637 34.35 -21.51 -29.76
CA GLY A 637 34.25 -22.93 -30.05
C GLY A 637 35.20 -23.36 -31.18
N THR A 638 35.19 -24.66 -31.52
CA THR A 638 36.02 -25.22 -32.60
C THR A 638 35.28 -25.38 -33.93
N GLY A 639 33.96 -25.20 -33.95
CA GLY A 639 33.14 -25.29 -35.16
C GLY A 639 33.14 -24.00 -35.97
N SER A 640 32.86 -24.08 -37.27
CA SER A 640 32.61 -22.91 -38.12
C SER A 640 31.26 -22.26 -37.82
N ILE A 641 31.12 -20.97 -38.10
CA ILE A 641 29.81 -20.31 -38.14
C ILE A 641 29.01 -20.86 -39.33
N ALA A 642 27.78 -21.29 -39.08
CA ALA A 642 26.89 -21.84 -40.12
C ALA A 642 25.99 -20.73 -40.68
N GLY A 643 26.15 -20.42 -41.97
CA GLY A 643 25.39 -19.37 -42.66
C GLY A 643 26.03 -17.99 -42.59
N SER A 644 25.33 -16.97 -43.07
CA SER A 644 25.84 -15.59 -43.18
C SER A 644 24.71 -14.56 -43.11
N PHE A 645 25.02 -13.37 -42.60
CA PHE A 645 24.10 -12.23 -42.64
C PHE A 645 23.87 -11.78 -44.08
N LEU A 646 22.62 -11.43 -44.39
CA LEU A 646 22.21 -10.97 -45.71
C LEU A 646 22.99 -9.72 -46.12
N GLY A 647 23.62 -9.76 -47.31
CA GLY A 647 24.45 -8.67 -47.83
C GLY A 647 25.85 -8.61 -47.24
N TYR A 648 26.21 -9.56 -46.37
CA TYR A 648 27.54 -9.75 -45.78
C TYR A 648 27.94 -11.22 -45.86
N GLU A 649 27.69 -11.86 -47.00
CA GLU A 649 28.11 -13.23 -47.28
C GLU A 649 29.65 -13.34 -47.30
N GLU A 650 30.19 -14.55 -47.14
CA GLU A 650 31.65 -14.79 -47.19
C GLU A 650 32.25 -14.20 -48.48
N GLY A 651 33.29 -13.37 -48.31
CA GLY A 651 33.99 -12.73 -49.42
C GLY A 651 33.29 -11.49 -49.99
N ARG A 652 32.19 -11.03 -49.39
CA ARG A 652 31.49 -9.83 -49.85
C ARG A 652 32.34 -8.58 -49.60
N ILE A 653 32.61 -7.82 -50.67
CA ILE A 653 33.28 -6.52 -50.59
C ILE A 653 32.24 -5.40 -50.47
N PHE A 654 32.45 -4.50 -49.52
CA PHE A 654 31.62 -3.30 -49.32
C PHE A 654 32.47 -2.15 -48.77
N THR A 655 31.95 -0.92 -48.84
CA THR A 655 32.63 0.27 -48.31
C THR A 655 31.85 0.80 -47.12
N LEU A 656 32.57 1.13 -46.04
CA LEU A 656 32.01 1.71 -44.83
C LEU A 656 32.96 2.80 -44.30
N GLY A 657 32.49 4.05 -44.25
CA GLY A 657 33.38 5.20 -44.03
C GLY A 657 34.44 5.31 -45.14
N ASN A 658 35.71 5.52 -44.75
CA ASN A 658 36.84 5.60 -45.68
C ASN A 658 37.48 4.24 -45.99
N ASN A 659 36.90 3.14 -45.50
CA ASN A 659 37.47 1.81 -45.58
C ASN A 659 36.68 0.92 -46.53
N THR A 660 37.41 0.13 -47.34
CA THR A 660 36.82 -0.98 -48.09
C THR A 660 37.05 -2.25 -47.28
N PHE A 661 35.98 -3.00 -47.02
CA PHE A 661 35.99 -4.18 -46.20
C PHE A 661 35.59 -5.42 -47.00
N LEU A 662 36.20 -6.55 -46.65
CA LEU A 662 35.76 -7.90 -46.99
C LEU A 662 35.05 -8.49 -45.78
N ALA A 663 33.81 -8.92 -45.92
CA ALA A 663 33.13 -9.72 -44.90
C ALA A 663 33.71 -11.15 -44.92
N SER A 664 34.07 -11.68 -43.75
CA SER A 664 34.54 -13.05 -43.61
C SER A 664 34.13 -13.67 -42.27
N TYR A 665 33.81 -14.97 -42.32
CA TYR A 665 33.47 -15.87 -41.23
C TYR A 665 34.64 -16.80 -40.88
N GLN A 666 35.83 -16.49 -41.39
CA GLN A 666 37.07 -17.22 -41.21
C GLN A 666 38.16 -16.36 -40.56
N LEU A 667 37.77 -15.28 -39.88
CA LEU A 667 38.70 -14.37 -39.24
C LEU A 667 39.18 -14.90 -37.88
N GLY A 668 40.09 -14.15 -37.26
CA GLY A 668 40.62 -14.40 -35.92
C GLY A 668 41.50 -15.63 -35.81
N ALA A 669 41.94 -15.94 -34.58
CA ALA A 669 42.97 -16.94 -34.34
C ALA A 669 42.51 -18.38 -34.65
N GLY A 670 41.20 -18.65 -34.51
CA GLY A 670 40.59 -19.95 -34.79
C GLY A 670 40.18 -20.17 -36.25
N GLY A 671 40.17 -19.11 -37.07
CA GLY A 671 39.70 -19.20 -38.46
C GLY A 671 38.20 -19.46 -38.59
N ASN A 672 37.42 -19.05 -37.58
CA ASN A 672 35.98 -19.32 -37.47
C ASN A 672 35.20 -18.13 -36.87
N ASP A 673 35.81 -16.94 -36.82
CA ASP A 673 35.19 -15.72 -36.32
C ASP A 673 34.55 -14.92 -37.46
N PHE A 674 33.45 -14.20 -37.16
CA PHE A 674 32.83 -13.28 -38.10
C PHE A 674 33.29 -11.85 -37.86
N GLY A 675 33.71 -11.21 -38.95
CA GLY A 675 34.04 -9.81 -38.95
C GLY A 675 34.39 -9.24 -40.31
N PHE A 676 35.05 -8.08 -40.27
CA PHE A 676 35.43 -7.34 -41.47
C PHE A 676 36.95 -7.21 -41.58
N LEU A 677 37.49 -7.51 -42.76
CA LEU A 677 38.91 -7.34 -43.09
C LEU A 677 39.08 -6.14 -44.01
N VAL A 678 39.95 -5.18 -43.65
CA VAL A 678 40.25 -4.05 -44.53
C VAL A 678 40.99 -4.53 -45.77
N THR A 679 40.43 -4.25 -46.95
CA THR A 679 40.97 -4.67 -48.25
C THR A 679 41.03 -3.51 -49.24
N ALA A 680 41.66 -3.75 -50.39
CA ALA A 680 41.85 -2.78 -51.46
C ALA A 680 40.71 -2.93 -52.47
N VAL A 681 40.30 -1.81 -53.08
CA VAL A 681 39.39 -1.86 -54.22
C VAL A 681 40.08 -2.65 -55.35
N PRO A 682 39.46 -3.70 -55.91
CA PRO A 682 40.03 -4.37 -57.07
C PRO A 682 40.21 -3.33 -58.18
N GLU A 683 41.44 -3.14 -58.67
CA GLU A 683 41.66 -2.28 -59.85
C GLU A 683 40.72 -2.74 -60.96
N PRO A 684 39.98 -1.84 -61.64
CA PRO A 684 39.15 -2.24 -62.75
C PRO A 684 40.05 -2.94 -63.76
N ALA A 685 39.80 -4.23 -63.97
CA ALA A 685 40.64 -5.09 -64.79
C ALA A 685 41.06 -4.33 -66.05
N ALA A 686 42.37 -4.23 -66.27
CA ALA A 686 43.01 -3.51 -67.37
C ALA A 686 42.63 -4.02 -68.79
N LEU A 687 41.53 -4.78 -68.92
CA LEU A 687 40.95 -5.20 -70.19
C LEU A 687 40.24 -4.06 -70.94
N ALA A 688 39.81 -2.98 -70.27
CA ALA A 688 39.16 -1.85 -70.96
C ALA A 688 40.17 -0.88 -71.63
N ALA A 689 41.44 -0.88 -71.22
CA ALA A 689 42.48 -0.02 -71.81
C ALA A 689 43.16 -0.64 -73.04
N LEU A 690 42.97 -1.94 -73.31
CA LEU A 690 43.63 -2.64 -74.42
C LEU A 690 42.81 -2.67 -75.74
N LEU A 691 41.54 -2.25 -75.73
CA LEU A 691 40.74 -2.08 -76.96
C LEU A 691 40.64 -0.63 -77.47
N GLY A 692 41.06 0.37 -76.69
CA GLY A 692 40.98 1.80 -77.07
C GLY A 692 42.21 2.37 -77.78
N ALA A 693 43.39 1.74 -77.66
CA ALA A 693 44.65 2.28 -78.20
C ALA A 693 45.09 1.63 -79.54
N GLY A 694 44.39 0.59 -80.02
CA GLY A 694 44.74 -0.15 -81.24
C GLY A 694 44.13 0.36 -82.56
N ILE A 695 43.17 1.30 -82.52
CA ILE A 695 42.43 1.78 -83.71
C ILE A 695 42.73 3.26 -84.07
N LEU A 696 43.64 3.94 -83.35
CA LEU A 696 44.01 5.33 -83.65
C LEU A 696 45.43 5.54 -84.23
N ALA A 697 46.08 4.48 -84.71
CA ALA A 697 47.41 4.56 -85.36
C ALA A 697 47.41 4.14 -86.85
N ALA A 698 46.24 3.83 -87.45
CA ALA A 698 46.15 3.33 -88.84
C ALA A 698 45.40 4.26 -89.83
N THR A 699 45.06 5.50 -89.45
CA THR A 699 44.32 6.44 -90.33
C THR A 699 45.04 7.76 -90.64
N ALA A 700 46.31 7.95 -90.25
CA ALA A 700 47.05 9.20 -90.50
C ALA A 700 48.17 9.12 -91.56
N VAL A 701 48.29 8.05 -92.36
CA VAL A 701 49.41 7.92 -93.34
C VAL A 701 48.99 7.85 -94.82
N LEU A 702 47.70 7.91 -95.20
CA LEU A 702 47.32 7.91 -96.63
C LEU A 702 46.30 8.99 -97.01
N ARG A 703 46.79 10.23 -97.16
CA ARG A 703 46.40 11.20 -98.22
C ARG A 703 47.48 12.30 -98.30
N ARG A 704 48.63 11.99 -98.93
CA ARG A 704 49.02 12.39 -100.30
C ARG A 704 48.62 13.83 -100.70
N ARG A 705 49.67 14.65 -100.87
CA ARG A 705 49.98 15.44 -102.10
C ARG A 705 48.79 15.76 -103.02
N LYS A 706 48.55 17.05 -103.24
CA LYS A 706 48.71 17.72 -104.55
C LYS A 706 48.40 19.22 -104.43
N ARG A 707 49.40 20.01 -104.85
CA ARG A 707 49.42 21.42 -105.27
C ARG A 707 48.91 22.48 -104.30
#